data_AF-A0A9C9N5S8-F1
#
_entry.id   AF-A0A9C9N5S8-F1
#
_cell.length_a   1.000
_cell.length_b   1.000
_cell.length_c   1.000
_cell.angle_alpha   90.00
_cell.angle_beta   90.00
_cell.angle_gamma   90.00
#
_symmetry.space_group_name_H-M   'P 1'
#
loop_
_entity.id
_entity.type
_entity.pdbx_description
1 polymer ?
#
loop_
_entity_poly.entity_id
_entity_poly.type
_entity_poly.pdbx_seq_one_letter_code
_entity_poly.pdbx_strand_id
1 'polypeptide(L)'
;MRLKNVTHEWTVVETEWDAGRLHHQETVFTLGNGYLSTRGSFEEGYPGNWPATLIHGLYDDAPIVYTELVNCPDWTALLLFVDGERLRLERGEVLHYERRLDLRRGLLDREVRWCSPNGHTLDVHFERFASLADPHLLAVRCRITPLDFEGQFEIYAGLNAYADNQGILHWQPVAQGSDTSTIWLHLRTRHTGIELGMASTLAVQRGKRTDRQTLQCEGAPTQIARCWARKGQTIIVTKLVSVYTSRELEQTGLAAENRRDAAHTALARLNDLRAQQTSYSALLSAHQQAWADVWRACDVVVEGDARAQLAIRYNLFQLLVAAPRHDDRVSIPAKTLSGFGYRGHVFWDTDIFVVPFLTHTQPNLARNLLCYRYYTLPGARRKARAAGHEGAWYAWESAASGDEVTPRWVPTPDGQDPMRIWCGDIELHITADVAYAVWRYWQATGDDEWMLRYGAEIILDTAVFWGSRVEWNEERGRYEINDVIGPDEYHEHVDNNAFTNEMVRWHLATALEALAWLRRHDPTRAADLERRLDLTPERLKHWADVVGCLFVPHDPESGLIEQFEGFFDLENVNLSDYEPRTRPMQAVLGIEDTNRTQVIKQADVLMLLYLLRERYDRRTLQVNWDYYDPRTDHTHGSSLGPCIHAILACELGRPAEAYEHFMHAALVDLEDVRGNACDGIHAASAGGVWQAVVFGFAGLRLTADGPVAHPRLPDHWTRLRFRFQYRGQWYDFDLQEREAGRPIPDVRGVIFDLDGVLTDTSEFHYRAWQRLADEEGLPFNRQTNEALRGIPRRESLLLILGHRPATENQIQEMMARKNRYYQEFIEGVTPDNLLPGVLELLQELRAARVKVAIGSASKNARAVINRLGIEELVDVISDGHSVEQHKPAPDLFLHAADQLGLAPEQCVVVEDAEAGVEAALAAGMWTVGLGPAERVGAAHVVLPSLEGVRWADLCARLAEVAERKNP
;
A
#
# COMPACT_ATOMS: atom_id res chain seq x y z
N MET A 1 17.01 21.58 4.56
CA MET A 1 16.15 21.69 5.75
C MET A 1 16.65 20.69 6.78
N ARG A 2 17.44 21.09 7.80
CA ARG A 2 17.49 20.22 8.98
C ARG A 2 16.18 20.52 9.71
N LEU A 3 15.29 19.54 9.82
CA LEU A 3 14.06 19.59 10.64
C LEU A 3 14.45 19.84 12.11
N LYS A 4 14.92 21.05 12.44
CA LYS A 4 15.19 21.48 13.80
C LYS A 4 13.86 21.98 14.33
N ASN A 5 13.33 21.27 15.34
CA ASN A 5 12.06 21.51 16.04
C ASN A 5 10.81 20.92 15.37
N VAL A 6 10.74 19.59 15.22
CA VAL A 6 9.47 18.88 15.00
C VAL A 6 8.70 18.81 16.32
N THR A 7 8.14 19.95 16.76
CA THR A 7 7.17 19.99 17.88
C THR A 7 5.71 19.93 17.40
N HIS A 8 5.49 19.92 16.08
CA HIS A 8 4.16 19.98 15.46
C HIS A 8 4.02 18.93 14.34
N GLU A 9 3.44 17.78 14.67
CA GLU A 9 3.19 16.64 13.76
C GLU A 9 2.23 16.92 12.59
N TRP A 10 1.72 18.14 12.48
CA TRP A 10 0.74 18.58 11.48
C TRP A 10 1.21 19.78 10.66
N THR A 11 2.41 20.31 10.93
CA THR A 11 2.84 21.58 10.37
C THR A 11 4.25 21.47 9.81
N VAL A 12 4.39 21.72 8.51
CA VAL A 12 5.71 21.92 7.88
C VAL A 12 6.10 23.38 8.08
N VAL A 13 7.27 23.62 8.66
CA VAL A 13 7.73 24.97 9.03
C VAL A 13 9.07 25.28 8.37
N GLU A 14 9.16 26.47 7.78
CA GLU A 14 10.39 27.09 7.32
C GLU A 14 10.62 28.37 8.13
N THR A 15 11.63 28.37 9.01
CA THR A 15 11.90 29.48 9.96
C THR A 15 12.94 30.48 9.44
N GLU A 16 13.53 30.24 8.28
CA GLU A 16 14.56 31.08 7.70
C GLU A 16 14.34 31.15 6.19
N TRP A 17 14.50 32.35 5.63
CA TRP A 17 14.44 32.57 4.19
C TRP A 17 15.79 32.23 3.56
N ASP A 18 15.80 31.29 2.60
CA ASP A 18 16.98 30.88 1.82
C ASP A 18 16.68 30.91 0.32
N ALA A 19 17.29 31.85 -0.39
CA ALA A 19 17.11 32.01 -1.83
C ALA A 19 17.59 30.79 -2.63
N GLY A 20 18.57 30.03 -2.13
CA GLY A 20 19.07 28.81 -2.79
C GLY A 20 18.06 27.66 -2.83
N ARG A 21 16.99 27.75 -2.03
CA ARG A 21 15.96 26.71 -1.90
C ARG A 21 14.59 27.15 -2.40
N LEU A 22 14.51 28.29 -3.11
CA LEU A 22 13.25 28.89 -3.56
C LEU A 22 12.33 27.89 -4.26
N HIS A 23 12.81 27.20 -5.31
CA HIS A 23 11.99 26.30 -6.11
C HIS A 23 11.60 25.01 -5.40
N HIS A 24 12.52 24.45 -4.60
CA HIS A 24 12.22 23.33 -3.72
C HIS A 24 11.07 23.70 -2.78
N GLN A 25 11.16 24.87 -2.16
CA GLN A 25 10.19 25.29 -1.16
C GLN A 25 8.89 25.84 -1.76
N GLU A 26 8.89 26.25 -3.03
CA GLU A 26 7.65 26.44 -3.78
C GLU A 26 6.89 25.12 -3.96
N THR A 27 7.59 24.02 -4.26
CA THR A 27 6.97 22.70 -4.32
C THR A 27 6.47 22.27 -2.95
N VAL A 28 7.32 22.33 -1.91
CA VAL A 28 7.01 21.79 -0.58
C VAL A 28 5.74 22.41 0.00
N PHE A 29 5.56 23.72 -0.20
CA PHE A 29 4.43 24.49 0.32
C PHE A 29 3.26 24.60 -0.68
N THR A 30 3.16 23.67 -1.64
CA THR A 30 2.00 23.56 -2.54
C THR A 30 0.73 23.30 -1.74
N LEU A 31 -0.35 23.98 -2.12
CA LEU A 31 -1.70 23.81 -1.58
C LEU A 31 -2.70 23.57 -2.71
N GLY A 32 -3.84 22.94 -2.41
CA GLY A 32 -4.87 22.65 -3.41
C GLY A 32 -6.14 22.06 -2.81
N ASN A 33 -7.07 21.66 -3.66
CA ASN A 33 -8.41 21.23 -3.25
C ASN A 33 -9.02 20.11 -4.10
N GLY A 34 -8.22 19.46 -4.95
CA GLY A 34 -8.65 18.40 -5.86
C GLY A 34 -9.20 18.90 -7.20
N TYR A 35 -9.46 20.20 -7.34
CA TYR A 35 -9.73 20.82 -8.63
C TYR A 35 -8.47 21.48 -9.20
N LEU A 36 -7.76 22.20 -8.34
CA LEU A 36 -6.51 22.86 -8.66
C LEU A 36 -5.49 22.74 -7.53
N SER A 37 -4.23 22.99 -7.85
CA SER A 37 -3.19 23.26 -6.86
C SER A 37 -2.34 24.46 -7.27
N THR A 38 -1.80 25.15 -6.29
CA THR A 38 -0.94 26.32 -6.45
C THR A 38 0.32 26.16 -5.63
N ARG A 39 1.48 26.34 -6.27
CA ARG A 39 2.79 26.30 -5.63
C ARG A 39 2.88 27.31 -4.49
N GLY A 40 3.75 27.04 -3.52
CA GLY A 40 4.00 27.85 -2.33
C GLY A 40 4.67 29.20 -2.58
N SER A 41 4.63 29.77 -3.79
CA SER A 41 5.26 31.05 -4.14
C SER A 41 4.70 32.23 -3.32
N PHE A 42 5.51 33.28 -3.11
CA PHE A 42 5.14 34.43 -2.28
C PHE A 42 4.13 35.36 -2.97
N GLU A 43 3.18 35.88 -2.19
CA GLU A 43 2.12 36.77 -2.64
C GLU A 43 2.65 38.08 -3.25
N GLU A 44 3.72 38.66 -2.70
CA GLU A 44 4.38 39.86 -3.20
C GLU A 44 5.31 39.61 -4.41
N GLY A 45 5.51 38.33 -4.76
CA GLY A 45 6.47 37.87 -5.76
C GLY A 45 7.93 37.91 -5.29
N TYR A 46 8.81 37.17 -5.97
CA TYR A 46 10.25 37.17 -5.72
C TYR A 46 11.03 37.00 -7.03
N PRO A 47 12.18 37.65 -7.23
CA PRO A 47 12.95 37.48 -8.45
C PRO A 47 13.35 36.01 -8.70
N GLY A 48 12.98 35.50 -9.87
CA GLY A 48 13.28 34.11 -10.26
C GLY A 48 12.37 33.06 -9.63
N ASN A 49 11.25 33.43 -8.99
CA ASN A 49 10.25 32.48 -8.53
C ASN A 49 9.56 31.75 -9.71
N TRP A 50 9.06 30.54 -9.47
CA TRP A 50 8.26 29.75 -10.42
C TRP A 50 6.85 29.55 -9.86
N PRO A 51 6.00 30.58 -9.87
CA PRO A 51 4.60 30.42 -9.49
C PRO A 51 3.90 29.53 -10.51
N ALA A 52 3.18 28.53 -10.02
CA ALA A 52 2.30 27.73 -10.86
C ALA A 52 0.95 27.52 -10.19
N THR A 53 -0.11 27.64 -10.97
CA THR A 53 -1.45 27.15 -10.62
C THR A 53 -1.88 26.18 -11.70
N LEU A 54 -2.07 24.92 -11.36
CA LEU A 54 -2.43 23.87 -12.32
C LEU A 54 -3.84 23.36 -12.01
N ILE A 55 -4.65 23.17 -13.06
CA ILE A 55 -6.03 22.67 -13.00
C ILE A 55 -6.09 21.35 -13.76
N HIS A 56 -6.78 20.36 -13.19
CA HIS A 56 -6.98 19.08 -13.85
C HIS A 56 -7.59 19.19 -15.26
N GLY A 57 -7.05 18.41 -16.20
CA GLY A 57 -7.57 18.29 -17.56
C GLY A 57 -7.43 19.54 -18.44
N LEU A 58 -6.76 20.59 -17.94
CA LEU A 58 -6.48 21.81 -18.68
C LEU A 58 -5.15 21.68 -19.44
N TYR A 59 -5.17 20.88 -20.51
CA TYR A 59 -4.02 20.64 -21.36
C TYR A 59 -4.04 21.56 -22.60
N ASP A 60 -2.86 21.89 -23.11
CA ASP A 60 -2.69 22.57 -24.40
C ASP A 60 -1.44 22.03 -25.11
N ASP A 61 -1.24 22.39 -26.38
CA ASP A 61 -0.12 21.87 -27.16
C ASP A 61 1.22 22.48 -26.68
N ALA A 62 2.26 21.66 -26.62
CA ALA A 62 3.63 22.06 -26.31
C ALA A 62 4.60 21.55 -27.39
N PRO A 63 5.56 22.38 -27.85
CA PRO A 63 6.61 21.92 -28.76
C PRO A 63 7.39 20.73 -28.15
N ILE A 64 7.75 19.74 -28.98
CA ILE A 64 8.52 18.53 -28.60
C ILE A 64 7.74 17.52 -27.74
N VAL A 65 6.92 17.96 -26.79
CA VAL A 65 6.20 17.13 -25.80
C VAL A 65 4.72 16.87 -26.15
N TYR A 66 4.28 17.34 -27.31
CA TYR A 66 2.90 17.29 -27.84
C TYR A 66 1.88 18.06 -26.98
N THR A 67 1.78 17.79 -25.69
CA THR A 67 0.83 18.42 -24.77
C THR A 67 1.41 18.58 -23.36
N GLU A 68 0.91 19.55 -22.59
CA GLU A 68 1.23 19.71 -21.17
C GLU A 68 0.09 20.42 -20.41
N LEU A 69 0.03 20.25 -19.08
CA LEU A 69 -0.89 21.03 -18.24
C LEU A 69 -0.51 22.52 -18.27
N VAL A 70 -1.51 23.36 -18.48
CA VAL A 70 -1.32 24.81 -18.60
C VAL A 70 -1.16 25.48 -17.24
N ASN A 71 -0.15 26.34 -17.10
CA ASN A 71 -0.02 27.25 -15.97
C ASN A 71 -1.10 28.33 -16.01
N CYS A 72 -2.04 28.29 -15.06
CA CYS A 72 -3.13 29.24 -14.95
C CYS A 72 -2.66 30.60 -14.40
N PRO A 73 -3.46 31.67 -14.61
CA PRO A 73 -3.16 32.99 -14.07
C PRO A 73 -2.87 32.99 -12.57
N ASP A 74 -1.85 33.75 -12.16
CA ASP A 74 -1.51 33.86 -10.74
C ASP A 74 -2.60 34.65 -9.99
N TRP A 75 -3.29 33.94 -9.11
CA TRP A 75 -4.35 34.48 -8.27
C TRP A 75 -3.84 35.00 -6.92
N THR A 76 -2.60 34.69 -6.55
CA THR A 76 -2.03 35.02 -5.23
C THR A 76 -1.48 36.43 -5.15
N ALA A 77 -1.13 37.04 -6.30
CA ALA A 77 -0.48 38.34 -6.40
C ALA A 77 -1.11 39.43 -5.50
N LEU A 78 -0.34 39.91 -4.54
CA LEU A 78 -0.67 40.97 -3.60
C LEU A 78 0.58 41.83 -3.32
N LEU A 79 0.75 42.93 -4.05
CA LEU A 79 1.89 43.82 -3.86
C LEU A 79 1.58 44.88 -2.79
N LEU A 80 2.51 45.04 -1.85
CA LEU A 80 2.38 45.98 -0.74
C LEU A 80 3.39 47.12 -0.89
N PHE A 81 2.91 48.36 -0.80
CA PHE A 81 3.75 49.55 -0.78
C PHE A 81 3.50 50.35 0.51
N VAL A 82 4.57 50.86 1.10
CA VAL A 82 4.57 51.73 2.27
C VAL A 82 5.29 53.03 1.91
N ASP A 83 4.57 54.16 1.94
CA ASP A 83 5.08 55.49 1.53
C ASP A 83 5.90 55.46 0.21
N GLY A 84 5.45 54.65 -0.76
CA GLY A 84 6.08 54.48 -2.07
C GLY A 84 7.12 53.35 -2.16
N GLU A 85 7.54 52.74 -1.05
CA GLU A 85 8.47 51.60 -1.06
C GLU A 85 7.73 50.26 -1.12
N ARG A 86 8.07 49.42 -2.11
CA ARG A 86 7.50 48.07 -2.24
C ARG A 86 8.16 47.10 -1.26
N LEU A 87 7.35 46.32 -0.55
CA LEU A 87 7.83 45.15 0.20
C LEU A 87 8.44 44.14 -0.77
N ARG A 88 9.72 43.84 -0.55
CA ARG A 88 10.53 42.91 -1.35
C ARG A 88 11.49 42.20 -0.40
N LEU A 89 11.54 40.87 -0.41
CA LEU A 89 12.48 40.16 0.47
C LEU A 89 13.93 40.39 0.06
N GLU A 90 14.19 40.68 -1.22
CA GLU A 90 15.52 41.00 -1.75
C GLU A 90 15.94 42.47 -1.55
N ARG A 91 15.04 43.34 -1.05
CA ARG A 91 15.34 44.75 -0.78
C ARG A 91 14.79 45.19 0.57
N GLY A 92 15.64 45.67 1.45
CA GLY A 92 15.31 45.92 2.87
C GLY A 92 15.89 44.82 3.76
N GLU A 93 15.52 44.83 5.03
CA GLU A 93 16.04 43.88 6.02
C GLU A 93 14.91 42.98 6.53
N VAL A 94 15.07 41.66 6.39
CA VAL A 94 14.15 40.65 6.95
C VAL A 94 14.57 40.37 8.40
N LEU A 95 13.83 40.93 9.34
CA LEU A 95 14.11 40.81 10.78
C LEU A 95 13.50 39.54 11.40
N HIS A 96 12.46 38.99 10.77
CA HIS A 96 11.85 37.70 11.13
C HIS A 96 11.16 37.12 9.89
N TYR A 97 11.22 35.80 9.75
CA TYR A 97 10.56 35.05 8.70
C TYR A 97 10.07 33.73 9.27
N GLU A 98 8.83 33.38 8.99
CA GLU A 98 8.34 32.02 9.22
C GLU A 98 7.24 31.68 8.23
N ARG A 99 7.34 30.56 7.53
CA ARG A 99 6.30 30.02 6.65
C ARG A 99 5.84 28.65 7.14
N ARG A 100 4.53 28.45 7.24
CA ARG A 100 3.91 27.25 7.82
C ARG A 100 2.85 26.68 6.88
N LEU A 101 2.95 25.39 6.55
CA LEU A 101 1.86 24.64 5.92
C LEU A 101 1.18 23.80 7.00
N ASP A 102 -0.03 24.19 7.41
CA ASP A 102 -0.88 23.40 8.30
C ASP A 102 -1.62 22.34 7.48
N LEU A 103 -1.12 21.11 7.53
CA LEU A 103 -1.64 19.96 6.80
C LEU A 103 -3.04 19.57 7.29
N ARG A 104 -3.33 19.80 8.58
CA ARG A 104 -4.61 19.47 9.19
C ARG A 104 -5.73 20.35 8.65
N ARG A 105 -5.40 21.62 8.38
CA ARG A 105 -6.36 22.64 7.97
C ARG A 105 -6.30 22.99 6.50
N GLY A 106 -5.25 22.59 5.78
CA GLY A 106 -4.99 22.99 4.39
C GLY A 106 -4.68 24.47 4.23
N LEU A 107 -3.95 25.04 5.19
CA LEU A 107 -3.67 26.47 5.28
C LEU A 107 -2.18 26.75 5.10
N LEU A 108 -1.84 27.71 4.24
CA LEU A 108 -0.49 28.24 4.13
C LEU A 108 -0.43 29.61 4.81
N ASP A 109 0.37 29.69 5.87
CA ASP A 109 0.62 30.91 6.63
C ASP A 109 2.06 31.38 6.41
N ARG A 110 2.27 32.70 6.40
CA ARG A 110 3.61 33.29 6.38
C ARG A 110 3.67 34.58 7.18
N GLU A 111 4.56 34.63 8.14
CA GLU A 111 4.89 35.79 8.97
C GLU A 111 6.22 36.38 8.52
N VAL A 112 6.25 37.69 8.29
CA VAL A 112 7.45 38.44 7.92
C VAL A 112 7.49 39.73 8.72
N ARG A 113 8.58 39.94 9.47
CA ARG A 113 8.95 41.26 9.96
C ARG A 113 9.99 41.83 9.03
N TRP A 114 9.64 42.92 8.35
CA TRP A 114 10.49 43.53 7.34
C TRP A 114 10.70 45.01 7.67
N CYS A 115 11.95 45.46 7.55
CA CYS A 115 12.33 46.86 7.63
C CYS A 115 12.64 47.37 6.22
N SER A 116 11.94 48.42 5.80
CA SER A 116 12.13 49.02 4.49
C SER A 116 13.49 49.73 4.38
N PRO A 117 13.99 50.00 3.16
CA PRO A 117 15.21 50.80 2.99
C PRO A 117 15.16 52.20 3.63
N ASN A 118 13.97 52.81 3.74
CA ASN A 118 13.80 54.08 4.48
C ASN A 118 13.62 53.92 6.01
N GLY A 119 13.73 52.70 6.54
CA GLY A 119 13.66 52.43 7.98
C GLY A 119 12.24 52.25 8.56
N HIS A 120 11.25 51.93 7.72
CA HIS A 120 9.90 51.62 8.18
C HIS A 120 9.77 50.12 8.51
N THR A 121 9.53 49.80 9.77
CA THR A 121 9.38 48.40 10.21
C THR A 121 7.91 48.00 10.25
N LEU A 122 7.58 46.87 9.62
CA LEU A 122 6.23 46.32 9.56
C LEU A 122 6.20 44.81 9.80
N ASP A 123 5.16 44.37 10.51
CA ASP A 123 4.79 42.95 10.63
C ASP A 123 3.72 42.64 9.58
N VAL A 124 3.99 41.65 8.73
CA VAL A 124 3.06 41.13 7.74
C VAL A 124 2.76 39.68 8.03
N HIS A 125 1.48 39.34 8.04
CA HIS A 125 1.03 37.96 8.16
C HIS A 125 0.08 37.64 6.99
N PHE A 126 0.54 36.78 6.09
CA PHE A 126 -0.23 36.19 5.01
C PHE A 126 -0.82 34.86 5.45
N GLU A 127 -2.05 34.59 5.03
CA GLU A 127 -2.77 33.34 5.26
C GLU A 127 -3.60 33.05 4.00
N ARG A 128 -3.41 31.90 3.38
CA ARG A 128 -4.16 31.52 2.17
C ARG A 128 -4.58 30.07 2.14
N PHE A 129 -5.70 29.81 1.47
CA PHE A 129 -6.21 28.47 1.22
C PHE A 129 -6.95 28.37 -0.12
N ALA A 130 -6.88 27.18 -0.73
CA ALA A 130 -7.80 26.76 -1.78
C ALA A 130 -8.97 26.02 -1.11
N SER A 131 -10.19 26.52 -1.26
CA SER A 131 -11.32 25.98 -0.51
C SER A 131 -11.62 24.55 -0.92
N LEU A 132 -11.80 23.67 0.07
CA LEU A 132 -12.15 22.28 -0.14
C LEU A 132 -13.68 22.10 -0.10
N ALA A 133 -14.38 23.02 0.56
CA ALA A 133 -15.84 23.07 0.61
C ALA A 133 -16.45 23.71 -0.65
N ASP A 134 -15.68 24.48 -1.40
CA ASP A 134 -16.06 25.08 -2.68
C ASP A 134 -14.83 25.06 -3.59
N PRO A 135 -14.73 24.09 -4.54
CA PRO A 135 -13.52 23.88 -5.31
C PRO A 135 -13.12 25.07 -6.20
N HIS A 136 -14.06 25.99 -6.47
CA HIS A 136 -13.84 27.15 -7.32
C HIS A 136 -13.41 28.40 -6.55
N LEU A 137 -13.33 28.36 -5.21
CA LEU A 137 -13.07 29.52 -4.36
C LEU A 137 -11.69 29.46 -3.71
N LEU A 138 -10.94 30.55 -3.85
CA LEU A 138 -9.60 30.73 -3.29
C LEU A 138 -9.57 32.01 -2.45
N ALA A 139 -8.76 32.04 -1.39
CA ALA A 139 -8.72 33.18 -0.49
C ALA A 139 -7.30 33.48 0.01
N VAL A 140 -6.97 34.77 0.06
CA VAL A 140 -5.77 35.33 0.72
C VAL A 140 -6.24 36.35 1.76
N ARG A 141 -5.73 36.24 2.98
CA ARG A 141 -5.85 37.25 4.03
C ARG A 141 -4.46 37.74 4.41
N CYS A 142 -4.26 39.05 4.35
CA CYS A 142 -3.01 39.69 4.72
C CYS A 142 -3.26 40.70 5.85
N ARG A 143 -2.53 40.56 6.96
CA ARG A 143 -2.56 41.50 8.08
C ARG A 143 -1.26 42.29 8.10
N ILE A 144 -1.34 43.61 8.16
CA ILE A 144 -0.19 44.50 8.07
C ILE A 144 -0.19 45.43 9.27
N THR A 145 0.87 45.42 10.08
CA THR A 145 1.01 46.24 11.28
C THR A 145 2.29 47.08 11.20
N PRO A 146 2.21 48.42 11.05
CA PRO A 146 3.37 49.29 11.18
C PRO A 146 3.83 49.35 12.65
N LEU A 147 5.12 49.18 12.91
CA LEU A 147 5.65 49.03 14.28
C LEU A 147 6.27 50.30 14.83
N ASP A 148 6.90 51.11 13.99
CA ASP A 148 7.65 52.31 14.40
C ASP A 148 7.22 53.59 13.68
N PHE A 149 6.35 53.50 12.67
CA PHE A 149 5.90 54.63 11.84
C PHE A 149 4.37 54.69 11.70
N GLU A 150 3.90 55.79 11.10
CA GLU A 150 2.54 55.91 10.57
C GLU A 150 2.63 56.45 9.14
N GLY A 151 1.81 55.94 8.22
CA GLY A 151 2.04 56.18 6.80
C GLY A 151 0.92 55.69 5.89
N GLN A 152 1.09 55.97 4.60
CA GLN A 152 0.21 55.51 3.54
C GLN A 152 0.60 54.11 3.08
N PHE A 153 -0.40 53.24 2.94
CA PHE A 153 -0.29 51.91 2.39
C PHE A 153 -1.02 51.86 1.05
N GLU A 154 -0.37 51.27 0.04
CA GLU A 154 -1.00 50.94 -1.23
C GLU A 154 -0.93 49.43 -1.46
N ILE A 155 -2.08 48.83 -1.69
CA ILE A 155 -2.23 47.38 -1.89
C ILE A 155 -2.72 47.15 -3.30
N TYR A 156 -1.92 46.41 -4.08
CA TYR A 156 -2.24 46.02 -5.46
C TYR A 156 -2.60 44.54 -5.47
N ALA A 157 -3.88 44.23 -5.76
CA ALA A 157 -4.37 42.87 -5.92
C ALA A 157 -4.72 42.63 -7.39
N GLY A 158 -3.81 41.96 -8.10
CA GLY A 158 -3.94 41.67 -9.53
C GLY A 158 -4.31 40.24 -9.83
N LEU A 159 -4.75 40.00 -11.06
CA LEU A 159 -4.68 38.71 -11.74
C LEU A 159 -3.66 38.85 -12.88
N ASN A 160 -2.91 37.80 -13.22
CA ASN A 160 -1.89 37.89 -14.27
C ASN A 160 -2.05 36.77 -15.32
N ALA A 161 -2.45 37.13 -16.55
CA ALA A 161 -2.65 36.21 -17.67
C ALA A 161 -1.35 35.72 -18.34
N TYR A 162 -0.19 36.27 -17.97
CA TYR A 162 1.11 35.95 -18.58
C TYR A 162 1.88 34.88 -17.81
N ALA A 163 1.18 33.99 -17.09
CA ALA A 163 1.77 32.80 -16.51
C ALA A 163 2.14 31.83 -17.64
N ASP A 164 3.42 31.42 -17.70
CA ASP A 164 3.94 30.51 -18.71
C ASP A 164 4.38 29.17 -18.12
N ASN A 165 4.57 28.19 -19.00
CA ASN A 165 5.23 26.92 -18.73
C ASN A 165 6.69 27.04 -19.17
N GLN A 166 7.56 27.54 -18.29
CA GLN A 166 9.00 27.65 -18.55
C GLN A 166 9.32 28.34 -19.90
N GLY A 167 8.62 29.44 -20.20
CA GLY A 167 8.76 30.22 -21.42
C GLY A 167 7.73 29.92 -22.52
N ILE A 168 6.81 28.97 -22.33
CA ILE A 168 5.70 28.68 -23.26
C ILE A 168 4.40 29.28 -22.71
N LEU A 169 3.85 30.28 -23.40
CA LEU A 169 2.58 30.92 -23.03
C LEU A 169 1.40 30.27 -23.77
N HIS A 170 0.57 29.52 -23.06
CA HIS A 170 -0.60 28.81 -23.61
C HIS A 170 -1.87 29.66 -23.72
N TRP A 171 -1.90 30.85 -23.11
CA TRP A 171 -3.09 31.68 -23.06
C TRP A 171 -3.19 32.68 -24.21
N GLN A 172 -4.40 32.81 -24.74
CA GLN A 172 -4.86 33.94 -25.53
C GLN A 172 -5.89 34.74 -24.73
N PRO A 173 -5.70 36.07 -24.53
CA PRO A 173 -6.71 36.92 -23.92
C PRO A 173 -8.00 36.95 -24.77
N VAL A 174 -9.14 36.73 -24.12
CA VAL A 174 -10.47 36.87 -24.75
C VAL A 174 -11.09 38.19 -24.33
N ALA A 175 -11.20 38.42 -23.03
CA ALA A 175 -11.75 39.62 -22.45
C ALA A 175 -11.24 39.83 -21.02
N GLN A 176 -11.40 41.05 -20.52
CA GLN A 176 -11.19 41.39 -19.11
C GLN A 176 -12.12 42.52 -18.71
N GLY A 177 -12.30 42.72 -17.40
CA GLY A 177 -13.06 43.85 -16.93
C GLY A 177 -12.86 44.15 -15.46
N SER A 178 -13.51 45.22 -15.01
CA SER A 178 -13.60 45.57 -13.59
C SER A 178 -14.82 46.42 -13.31
N ASP A 179 -15.24 46.38 -12.05
CA ASP A 179 -16.02 47.45 -11.41
C ASP A 179 -15.30 47.94 -10.14
N THR A 180 -15.94 48.82 -9.37
CA THR A 180 -15.38 49.37 -8.11
C THR A 180 -15.00 48.33 -7.04
N SER A 181 -15.42 47.08 -7.21
CA SER A 181 -15.37 46.01 -6.23
C SER A 181 -14.87 44.68 -6.77
N THR A 182 -14.90 44.47 -8.09
CA THR A 182 -14.43 43.24 -8.75
C THR A 182 -13.47 43.53 -9.91
N ILE A 183 -12.58 42.59 -10.20
CA ILE A 183 -11.83 42.48 -11.46
C ILE A 183 -12.05 41.07 -12.01
N TRP A 184 -11.96 40.89 -13.32
CA TRP A 184 -12.03 39.56 -13.92
C TRP A 184 -11.22 39.45 -15.21
N LEU A 185 -10.80 38.22 -15.50
CA LEU A 185 -10.07 37.77 -16.69
C LEU A 185 -10.85 36.64 -17.37
N HIS A 186 -10.86 36.67 -18.70
CA HIS A 186 -11.35 35.61 -19.57
C HIS A 186 -10.26 35.26 -20.57
N LEU A 187 -9.77 34.03 -20.50
CA LEU A 187 -8.70 33.52 -21.35
C LEU A 187 -9.18 32.28 -22.09
N ARG A 188 -8.48 31.96 -23.17
CA ARG A 188 -8.66 30.73 -23.94
C ARG A 188 -7.31 30.10 -24.23
N THR A 189 -7.19 28.79 -24.08
CA THR A 189 -5.97 28.07 -24.50
C THR A 189 -5.79 28.18 -26.02
N ARG A 190 -4.54 28.21 -26.48
CA ARG A 190 -4.23 28.53 -27.88
C ARG A 190 -4.65 27.45 -28.86
N HIS A 191 -4.48 26.18 -28.49
CA HIS A 191 -4.72 25.05 -29.37
C HIS A 191 -6.00 24.29 -29.01
N THR A 192 -6.19 23.97 -27.74
CA THR A 192 -7.34 23.19 -27.28
C THR A 192 -8.63 24.01 -27.16
N GLY A 193 -8.53 25.35 -27.14
CA GLY A 193 -9.68 26.25 -27.10
C GLY A 193 -10.46 26.23 -25.78
N ILE A 194 -9.91 25.64 -24.71
CA ILE A 194 -10.52 25.59 -23.39
C ILE A 194 -10.51 27.00 -22.80
N GLU A 195 -11.66 27.45 -22.30
CA GLU A 195 -11.78 28.78 -21.71
C GLU A 195 -11.55 28.74 -20.20
N LEU A 196 -10.91 29.78 -19.66
CA LEU A 196 -10.75 30.01 -18.22
C LEU A 196 -11.28 31.38 -17.86
N GLY A 197 -12.11 31.42 -16.83
CA GLY A 197 -12.62 32.62 -16.20
C GLY A 197 -12.09 32.75 -14.79
N MET A 198 -11.51 33.89 -14.45
CA MET A 198 -11.05 34.16 -13.09
C MET A 198 -11.52 35.55 -12.65
N ALA A 199 -12.16 35.63 -11.49
CA ALA A 199 -12.62 36.90 -10.92
C ALA A 199 -12.02 37.09 -9.53
N SER A 200 -11.79 38.34 -9.12
CA SER A 200 -11.26 38.67 -7.80
C SER A 200 -11.96 39.88 -7.18
N THR A 201 -12.05 39.86 -5.84
CA THR A 201 -12.50 41.00 -5.02
C THR A 201 -11.46 41.34 -3.97
N LEU A 202 -11.35 42.62 -3.63
CA LEU A 202 -10.49 43.14 -2.57
C LEU A 202 -11.31 43.87 -1.50
N ALA A 203 -11.11 43.46 -0.25
CA ALA A 203 -11.64 44.15 0.92
C ALA A 203 -10.50 44.59 1.84
N VAL A 204 -10.54 45.86 2.27
CA VAL A 204 -9.63 46.42 3.27
C VAL A 204 -10.43 46.88 4.46
N GLN A 205 -10.11 46.34 5.64
CA GLN A 205 -10.72 46.68 6.92
C GLN A 205 -9.71 47.40 7.81
N ARG A 206 -10.24 48.20 8.75
CA ARG A 206 -9.46 48.95 9.75
C ARG A 206 -8.45 49.97 9.19
N GLY A 207 -8.35 50.19 7.88
CA GLY A 207 -7.64 51.32 7.29
C GLY A 207 -8.46 52.62 7.38
N LYS A 208 -7.80 53.78 7.57
CA LYS A 208 -8.45 55.10 7.47
C LYS A 208 -8.37 55.61 6.04
N ARG A 209 -9.39 56.38 5.62
CA ARG A 209 -9.46 57.03 4.30
C ARG A 209 -9.18 56.06 3.13
N THR A 210 -9.88 54.93 3.15
CA THR A 210 -9.70 53.89 2.12
C THR A 210 -10.23 54.38 0.78
N ASP A 211 -9.33 54.71 -0.14
CA ASP A 211 -9.63 54.95 -1.56
C ASP A 211 -9.46 53.65 -2.36
N ARG A 212 -10.28 53.46 -3.40
CA ARG A 212 -10.25 52.27 -4.25
C ARG A 212 -10.27 52.65 -5.70
N GLN A 213 -9.37 52.05 -6.46
CA GLN A 213 -9.23 52.26 -7.89
C GLN A 213 -9.00 50.92 -8.59
N THR A 214 -9.29 50.87 -9.88
CA THR A 214 -8.95 49.74 -10.72
C THR A 214 -8.02 50.19 -11.84
N LEU A 215 -6.99 49.40 -12.09
CA LEU A 215 -6.13 49.54 -13.26
C LEU A 215 -6.51 48.47 -14.27
N GLN A 216 -6.86 48.92 -15.47
CA GLN A 216 -7.11 48.06 -16.63
C GLN A 216 -5.82 47.91 -17.43
N CYS A 217 -4.85 47.17 -16.88
CA CYS A 217 -3.70 46.71 -17.64
C CYS A 217 -4.14 45.49 -18.47
N GLU A 218 -3.82 45.47 -19.76
CA GLU A 218 -4.11 44.33 -20.64
C GLU A 218 -3.47 43.06 -20.07
N GLY A 219 -4.25 41.98 -19.97
CA GLY A 219 -3.85 40.71 -19.37
C GLY A 219 -3.62 40.75 -17.85
N ALA A 220 -3.69 41.92 -17.20
CA ALA A 220 -3.37 42.08 -15.79
C ALA A 220 -4.28 43.06 -15.03
N PRO A 221 -5.62 42.88 -15.05
CA PRO A 221 -6.52 43.77 -14.32
C PRO A 221 -6.17 43.74 -12.82
N THR A 222 -6.12 44.92 -12.21
CA THR A 222 -5.60 45.09 -10.85
C THR A 222 -6.48 46.02 -10.03
N GLN A 223 -6.81 45.61 -8.81
CA GLN A 223 -7.44 46.49 -7.82
C GLN A 223 -6.39 47.14 -6.95
N ILE A 224 -6.52 48.44 -6.74
CA ILE A 224 -5.69 49.22 -5.83
C ILE A 224 -6.55 49.69 -4.67
N ALA A 225 -6.11 49.40 -3.45
CA ALA A 225 -6.64 50.04 -2.25
C ALA A 225 -5.54 50.90 -1.61
N ARG A 226 -5.86 52.17 -1.37
CA ARG A 226 -4.99 53.09 -0.61
C ARG A 226 -5.61 53.36 0.73
N CYS A 227 -4.85 53.20 1.79
CA CYS A 227 -5.33 53.52 3.13
C CYS A 227 -4.20 54.02 4.01
N TRP A 228 -4.56 54.68 5.10
CA TRP A 228 -3.60 55.19 6.07
C TRP A 228 -3.75 54.44 7.41
N ALA A 229 -2.64 54.12 8.06
CA ALA A 229 -2.63 53.47 9.36
C ALA A 229 -1.63 54.10 10.33
N ARG A 230 -2.01 54.11 11.61
CA ARG A 230 -1.16 54.52 12.73
C ARG A 230 -0.21 53.41 13.14
N LYS A 231 0.89 53.79 13.79
CA LYS A 231 1.71 52.85 14.56
C LYS A 231 0.86 51.92 15.43
N GLY A 232 1.10 50.61 15.31
CA GLY A 232 0.39 49.55 16.02
C GLY A 232 -1.02 49.23 15.50
N GLN A 233 -1.52 49.93 14.48
CA GLN A 233 -2.83 49.67 13.90
C GLN A 233 -2.75 48.63 12.78
N THR A 234 -3.26 47.42 13.02
CA THR A 234 -3.29 46.36 12.02
C THR A 234 -4.36 46.60 10.96
N ILE A 235 -3.94 46.75 9.69
CA ILE A 235 -4.79 46.71 8.50
C ILE A 235 -5.08 45.24 8.16
N ILE A 236 -6.32 44.92 7.78
CA ILE A 236 -6.69 43.58 7.31
C ILE A 236 -7.12 43.68 5.85
N VAL A 237 -6.40 42.99 4.99
CA VAL A 237 -6.68 42.85 3.56
C VAL A 237 -7.23 41.45 3.32
N THR A 238 -8.31 41.35 2.56
CA THR A 238 -8.89 40.07 2.13
C THR A 238 -9.09 40.10 0.63
N LYS A 239 -8.46 39.16 -0.07
CA LYS A 239 -8.63 38.91 -1.49
C LYS A 239 -9.37 37.57 -1.64
N LEU A 240 -10.53 37.60 -2.27
CA LEU A 240 -11.24 36.38 -2.68
C LEU A 240 -11.12 36.24 -4.19
N VAL A 241 -10.93 35.02 -4.67
CA VAL A 241 -10.83 34.69 -6.09
C VAL A 241 -11.75 33.52 -6.38
N SER A 242 -12.45 33.59 -7.50
CA SER A 242 -13.20 32.46 -8.05
C SER A 242 -12.66 32.10 -9.43
N VAL A 243 -12.55 30.81 -9.73
CA VAL A 243 -12.03 30.32 -11.02
C VAL A 243 -12.93 29.22 -11.59
N TYR A 244 -13.21 29.34 -12.89
CA TYR A 244 -13.98 28.35 -13.63
C TYR A 244 -13.34 28.05 -15.00
N THR A 245 -13.56 26.85 -15.52
CA THR A 245 -13.18 26.45 -16.88
C THR A 245 -14.39 26.07 -17.73
N SER A 246 -14.29 26.12 -19.07
CA SER A 246 -15.36 25.63 -19.94
C SER A 246 -15.66 24.13 -19.76
N ARG A 247 -14.65 23.33 -19.33
CA ARG A 247 -14.79 21.88 -19.10
C ARG A 247 -15.93 21.57 -18.12
N GLU A 248 -15.94 22.22 -16.96
CA GLU A 248 -16.97 21.95 -15.96
C GLU A 248 -18.34 22.55 -16.34
N LEU A 249 -18.38 23.65 -17.09
CA LEU A 249 -19.63 24.29 -17.52
C LEU A 249 -20.37 23.43 -18.54
N GLU A 250 -19.63 22.73 -19.39
CA GLU A 250 -20.16 21.74 -20.33
C GLU A 250 -20.68 20.50 -19.58
N GLN A 251 -19.90 19.98 -18.62
CA GLN A 251 -20.28 18.81 -17.83
C GLN A 251 -21.53 19.04 -16.97
N THR A 252 -21.66 20.22 -16.37
CA THR A 252 -22.78 20.57 -15.46
C THR A 252 -23.99 21.15 -16.19
N GLY A 253 -23.90 21.40 -17.50
CA GLY A 253 -24.95 22.09 -18.27
C GLY A 253 -25.10 23.58 -17.95
N LEU A 254 -24.28 24.13 -17.04
CA LEU A 254 -24.34 25.54 -16.62
C LEU A 254 -24.10 26.52 -17.79
N ALA A 255 -23.33 26.11 -18.80
CA ALA A 255 -23.14 26.89 -20.03
C ALA A 255 -24.49 27.14 -20.75
N ALA A 256 -25.36 26.13 -20.82
CA ALA A 256 -26.64 26.19 -21.50
C ALA A 256 -27.73 26.87 -20.65
N GLU A 257 -27.78 26.58 -19.35
CA GLU A 257 -28.82 27.09 -18.44
C GLU A 257 -28.69 28.59 -18.18
N ASN A 258 -27.46 29.09 -18.00
CA ASN A 258 -27.23 30.49 -17.62
C ASN A 258 -26.84 31.41 -18.78
N ARG A 259 -26.53 30.86 -19.97
CA ARG A 259 -25.92 31.60 -21.10
C ARG A 259 -24.71 32.46 -20.67
N ARG A 260 -23.92 31.96 -19.70
CA ARG A 260 -22.74 32.64 -19.16
C ARG A 260 -21.48 31.87 -19.53
N ASP A 261 -20.45 32.60 -19.92
CA ASP A 261 -19.09 32.06 -20.07
C ASP A 261 -18.42 31.83 -18.69
N ALA A 262 -17.20 31.29 -18.71
CA ALA A 262 -16.43 31.00 -17.50
C ALA A 262 -16.17 32.25 -16.65
N ALA A 263 -15.89 33.41 -17.26
CA ALA A 263 -15.57 34.64 -16.52
C ALA A 263 -16.80 35.23 -15.84
N HIS A 264 -17.95 35.25 -16.51
CA HIS A 264 -19.20 35.69 -15.92
C HIS A 264 -19.71 34.73 -14.84
N THR A 265 -19.41 33.44 -14.93
CA THR A 265 -19.72 32.45 -13.89
C THR A 265 -18.85 32.68 -12.64
N ALA A 266 -17.54 32.88 -12.82
CA ALA A 266 -16.64 33.28 -11.74
C ALA A 266 -17.13 34.57 -11.06
N LEU A 267 -17.41 35.61 -11.84
CA LEU A 267 -17.90 36.88 -11.32
C LEU A 267 -19.22 36.73 -10.53
N ALA A 268 -20.16 35.93 -11.04
CA ALA A 268 -21.42 35.67 -10.36
C ALA A 268 -21.21 35.01 -9.00
N ARG A 269 -20.29 34.03 -8.89
CA ARG A 269 -19.99 33.36 -7.61
C ARG A 269 -19.53 34.35 -6.54
N LEU A 270 -18.65 35.29 -6.88
CA LEU A 270 -18.20 36.32 -5.92
C LEU A 270 -19.31 37.33 -5.58
N ASN A 271 -20.16 37.67 -6.55
CA ASN A 271 -21.31 38.54 -6.29
C ASN A 271 -22.32 37.89 -5.34
N ASP A 272 -22.55 36.58 -5.46
CA ASP A 272 -23.41 35.84 -4.55
C ASP A 272 -22.86 35.84 -3.12
N LEU A 273 -21.56 35.57 -2.94
CA LEU A 273 -20.91 35.62 -1.62
C LEU A 273 -21.05 37.01 -0.97
N ARG A 274 -20.94 38.08 -1.77
CA ARG A 274 -21.12 39.46 -1.30
C ARG A 274 -22.56 39.78 -0.95
N ALA A 275 -23.52 39.36 -1.77
CA ALA A 275 -24.94 39.54 -1.51
C ALA A 275 -25.36 38.83 -0.21
N GLN A 276 -24.78 37.66 0.06
CA GLN A 276 -24.95 36.89 1.29
C GLN A 276 -24.15 37.44 2.49
N GLN A 277 -23.27 38.43 2.27
CA GLN A 277 -22.35 38.97 3.27
C GLN A 277 -21.47 37.90 3.94
N THR A 278 -21.06 36.90 3.16
CA THR A 278 -20.26 35.78 3.66
C THR A 278 -18.89 36.27 4.11
N SER A 279 -18.53 36.01 5.36
CA SER A 279 -17.25 36.43 5.95
C SER A 279 -16.11 35.47 5.62
N TYR A 280 -14.86 35.98 5.60
CA TYR A 280 -13.67 35.13 5.49
C TYR A 280 -13.64 34.01 6.53
N SER A 281 -14.03 34.30 7.78
CA SER A 281 -14.10 33.31 8.85
C SER A 281 -15.10 32.19 8.57
N ALA A 282 -16.24 32.50 7.93
CA ALA A 282 -17.20 31.47 7.54
C ALA A 282 -16.63 30.57 6.44
N LEU A 283 -15.96 31.14 5.44
CA LEU A 283 -15.28 30.39 4.37
C LEU A 283 -14.18 29.48 4.93
N LEU A 284 -13.32 30.02 5.80
CA LEU A 284 -12.25 29.25 6.44
C LEU A 284 -12.83 28.12 7.31
N SER A 285 -13.90 28.38 8.07
CA SER A 285 -14.54 27.35 8.88
C SER A 285 -15.12 26.22 8.03
N ALA A 286 -15.74 26.52 6.89
CA ALA A 286 -16.25 25.51 5.97
C ALA A 286 -15.11 24.67 5.36
N HIS A 287 -14.03 25.31 4.94
CA HIS A 287 -12.83 24.64 4.43
C HIS A 287 -12.19 23.72 5.49
N GLN A 288 -12.02 24.20 6.73
CA GLN A 288 -11.46 23.40 7.83
C GLN A 288 -12.35 22.22 8.19
N GLN A 289 -13.67 22.38 8.13
CA GLN A 289 -14.60 21.28 8.35
C GLN A 289 -14.45 20.21 7.27
N ALA A 290 -14.37 20.61 5.99
CA ALA A 290 -14.14 19.68 4.89
C ALA A 290 -12.82 18.91 5.06
N TRP A 291 -11.73 19.57 5.50
CA TRP A 291 -10.47 18.90 5.81
C TRP A 291 -10.56 17.94 6.99
N ALA A 292 -11.30 18.31 8.04
CA ALA A 292 -11.53 17.43 9.19
C ALA A 292 -12.26 16.14 8.77
N ASP A 293 -13.18 16.22 7.81
CA ASP A 293 -13.88 15.06 7.27
C ASP A 293 -12.96 14.18 6.40
N VAL A 294 -12.09 14.79 5.59
CA VAL A 294 -11.06 14.06 4.82
C VAL A 294 -10.09 13.32 5.76
N TRP A 295 -9.52 14.00 6.75
CA TRP A 295 -8.56 13.39 7.68
C TRP A 295 -9.18 12.29 8.54
N ARG A 296 -10.48 12.38 8.88
CA ARG A 296 -11.20 11.30 9.60
C ARG A 296 -11.21 9.99 8.82
N ALA A 297 -11.10 10.04 7.50
CA ALA A 297 -11.12 8.85 6.64
C ALA A 297 -9.73 8.23 6.42
N CYS A 298 -8.63 9.00 6.59
CA CYS A 298 -7.31 8.59 6.08
C CYS A 298 -6.11 8.91 6.98
N ASP A 299 -6.27 9.58 8.13
CA ASP A 299 -5.13 9.85 9.02
C ASP A 299 -4.48 8.55 9.50
N VAL A 300 -3.16 8.61 9.62
CA VAL A 300 -2.30 7.55 10.11
C VAL A 300 -1.51 8.13 11.28
N VAL A 301 -1.64 7.52 12.45
CA VAL A 301 -0.99 7.94 13.68
C VAL A 301 0.16 7.02 14.00
N VAL A 302 1.36 7.58 14.14
CA VAL A 302 2.58 6.90 14.59
C VAL A 302 3.05 7.59 15.87
N GLU A 303 3.11 6.86 16.97
CA GLU A 303 3.69 7.35 18.24
C GLU A 303 5.13 6.86 18.39
N GLY A 304 5.98 7.68 19.03
CA GLY A 304 7.41 7.40 19.19
C GLY A 304 8.30 7.99 18.08
N ASP A 305 7.71 8.43 16.96
CA ASP A 305 8.45 9.01 15.83
C ASP A 305 7.73 10.21 15.18
N ALA A 306 7.95 11.41 15.72
CA ALA A 306 7.34 12.64 15.22
C ALA A 306 7.78 12.99 13.78
N ARG A 307 8.98 12.54 13.36
CA ARG A 307 9.51 12.82 12.02
C ARG A 307 8.78 11.95 10.99
N ALA A 308 8.65 10.65 11.23
CA ALA A 308 7.85 9.76 10.39
C ALA A 308 6.38 10.21 10.36
N GLN A 309 5.82 10.58 11.51
CA GLN A 309 4.44 11.06 11.61
C GLN A 309 4.18 12.28 10.71
N LEU A 310 5.04 13.30 10.75
CA LEU A 310 4.92 14.48 9.89
C LEU A 310 5.08 14.09 8.42
N ALA A 311 6.07 13.25 8.09
CA ALA A 311 6.33 12.83 6.72
C ALA A 311 5.15 12.04 6.11
N ILE A 312 4.53 11.13 6.87
CA ILE A 312 3.32 10.41 6.43
C ILE A 312 2.20 11.40 6.12
N ARG A 313 1.85 12.27 7.07
CA ARG A 313 0.78 13.28 6.89
C ARG A 313 1.08 14.22 5.73
N TYR A 314 2.34 14.58 5.51
CA TYR A 314 2.73 15.42 4.38
C TYR A 314 2.47 14.73 3.04
N ASN A 315 2.92 13.49 2.87
CA ASN A 315 2.70 12.72 1.65
C ASN A 315 1.20 12.52 1.37
N LEU A 316 0.43 12.16 2.40
CA LEU A 316 -1.03 12.04 2.28
C LEU A 316 -1.67 13.37 1.89
N PHE A 317 -1.29 14.48 2.53
CA PHE A 317 -1.80 15.81 2.21
C PHE A 317 -1.57 16.16 0.73
N GLN A 318 -0.36 15.93 0.21
CA GLN A 318 -0.03 16.27 -1.18
C GLN A 318 -0.80 15.43 -2.22
N LEU A 319 -1.17 14.18 -1.90
CA LEU A 319 -2.11 13.41 -2.74
C LEU A 319 -3.53 13.97 -2.64
N LEU A 320 -3.99 14.31 -1.44
CA LEU A 320 -5.36 14.76 -1.18
C LEU A 320 -5.68 16.12 -1.79
N VAL A 321 -4.71 17.02 -1.89
CA VAL A 321 -4.86 18.31 -2.58
C VAL A 321 -4.92 18.18 -4.10
N ALA A 322 -4.42 17.06 -4.65
CA ALA A 322 -4.47 16.76 -6.07
C ALA A 322 -5.59 15.76 -6.45
N ALA A 323 -6.27 15.14 -5.49
CA ALA A 323 -7.27 14.10 -5.78
C ALA A 323 -8.58 14.67 -6.34
N PRO A 324 -9.00 14.29 -7.57
CA PRO A 324 -10.18 14.86 -8.22
C PRO A 324 -11.49 14.38 -7.60
N ARG A 325 -12.20 15.31 -6.95
CA ARG A 325 -13.43 15.03 -6.19
C ARG A 325 -14.71 15.08 -7.03
N HIS A 326 -14.69 15.82 -8.12
CA HIS A 326 -15.89 16.19 -8.89
C HIS A 326 -15.77 15.96 -10.40
N ASP A 327 -14.62 15.46 -10.89
CA ASP A 327 -14.37 15.16 -12.29
C ASP A 327 -13.79 13.74 -12.39
N ASP A 328 -14.52 12.83 -13.04
CA ASP A 328 -14.11 11.43 -13.25
C ASP A 328 -13.42 11.21 -14.61
N ARG A 329 -13.11 12.29 -15.32
CA ARG A 329 -12.40 12.31 -16.60
C ARG A 329 -10.95 12.80 -16.48
N VAL A 330 -10.44 12.90 -15.26
CA VAL A 330 -9.07 13.35 -14.95
C VAL A 330 -8.47 12.44 -13.89
N SER A 331 -7.14 12.42 -13.82
CA SER A 331 -6.40 11.58 -12.88
C SER A 331 -5.20 12.33 -12.31
N ILE A 332 -4.54 11.76 -11.29
CA ILE A 332 -3.39 12.39 -10.65
C ILE A 332 -2.14 12.17 -11.52
N PRO A 333 -1.37 13.23 -11.88
CA PRO A 333 -0.11 13.09 -12.59
C PRO A 333 1.05 12.61 -11.71
N ALA A 334 2.16 12.18 -12.33
CA ALA A 334 3.39 11.77 -11.62
C ALA A 334 3.95 12.85 -10.69
N LYS A 335 3.81 14.14 -11.04
CA LYS A 335 4.19 15.30 -10.21
C LYS A 335 3.03 15.99 -9.49
N THR A 336 1.93 15.27 -9.27
CA THR A 336 0.66 15.82 -8.79
C THR A 336 0.26 17.07 -9.60
N LEU A 337 -0.29 18.11 -8.96
CA LEU A 337 -0.53 19.42 -9.56
C LEU A 337 0.46 20.47 -9.02
N SER A 338 1.69 20.06 -8.75
CA SER A 338 2.65 20.85 -7.95
C SER A 338 3.85 21.39 -8.74
N GLY A 339 4.00 21.03 -10.01
CA GLY A 339 5.10 21.50 -10.84
C GLY A 339 5.02 21.02 -12.29
N PHE A 340 6.05 21.35 -13.07
CA PHE A 340 6.11 21.10 -14.51
C PHE A 340 6.77 19.77 -14.89
N GLY A 341 7.38 19.07 -13.92
CA GLY A 341 7.97 17.75 -14.16
C GLY A 341 6.93 16.79 -14.71
N TYR A 342 7.33 16.00 -15.71
CA TYR A 342 6.45 15.09 -16.45
C TYR A 342 5.19 15.76 -17.03
N ARG A 343 5.17 17.10 -17.19
CA ARG A 343 4.15 17.85 -17.96
C ARG A 343 2.70 17.69 -17.47
N GLY A 344 2.50 17.12 -16.28
CA GLY A 344 1.17 16.76 -15.80
C GLY A 344 0.65 15.44 -16.36
N HIS A 345 1.47 14.59 -16.99
CA HIS A 345 1.04 13.32 -17.53
C HIS A 345 0.79 12.25 -16.46
N VAL A 346 -0.12 11.33 -16.77
CA VAL A 346 -0.57 10.24 -15.91
C VAL A 346 0.10 8.94 -16.34
N PHE A 347 0.79 8.30 -15.40
CA PHE A 347 1.55 7.06 -15.57
C PHE A 347 0.91 5.91 -14.77
N TRP A 348 1.51 4.72 -14.83
CA TRP A 348 1.19 3.58 -13.96
C TRP A 348 1.33 3.90 -12.45
N ASP A 349 2.13 4.92 -12.12
CA ASP A 349 2.23 5.58 -10.81
C ASP A 349 0.88 5.69 -10.11
N THR A 350 -0.13 6.15 -10.84
CA THR A 350 -1.44 6.41 -10.25
C THR A 350 -2.18 5.12 -9.96
N ASP A 351 -2.18 4.18 -10.89
CA ASP A 351 -2.90 2.91 -10.79
C ASP A 351 -2.31 2.00 -9.69
N ILE A 352 -0.99 1.99 -9.56
CA ILE A 352 -0.28 1.07 -8.67
C ILE A 352 0.10 1.70 -7.32
N PHE A 353 0.42 2.99 -7.28
CA PHE A 353 0.89 3.62 -6.05
C PHE A 353 -0.19 4.45 -5.35
N VAL A 354 -1.05 5.15 -6.09
CA VAL A 354 -2.04 6.09 -5.53
C VAL A 354 -3.42 5.46 -5.33
N VAL A 355 -3.92 4.70 -6.31
CA VAL A 355 -5.24 4.06 -6.26
C VAL A 355 -5.40 3.15 -5.04
N PRO A 356 -4.42 2.37 -4.56
CA PRO A 356 -4.59 1.56 -3.35
C PRO A 356 -4.94 2.39 -2.10
N PHE A 357 -4.26 3.52 -1.89
CA PHE A 357 -4.55 4.44 -0.79
C PHE A 357 -6.00 4.94 -0.86
N LEU A 358 -6.42 5.43 -2.03
CA LEU A 358 -7.75 5.98 -2.19
C LEU A 358 -8.83 4.90 -2.15
N THR A 359 -8.57 3.70 -2.66
CA THR A 359 -9.52 2.57 -2.63
C THR A 359 -9.92 2.22 -1.20
N HIS A 360 -8.97 2.28 -0.28
CA HIS A 360 -9.20 1.88 1.11
C HIS A 360 -9.51 3.03 2.07
N THR A 361 -9.56 4.27 1.59
CA THR A 361 -9.87 5.44 2.44
C THR A 361 -10.97 6.33 1.86
N GLN A 362 -11.01 6.51 0.55
CA GLN A 362 -11.99 7.32 -0.18
C GLN A 362 -12.30 6.69 -1.55
N PRO A 363 -13.01 5.54 -1.60
CA PRO A 363 -13.18 4.77 -2.83
C PRO A 363 -13.77 5.54 -4.01
N ASN A 364 -14.62 6.53 -3.74
CA ASN A 364 -15.17 7.39 -4.80
C ASN A 364 -14.07 8.15 -5.56
N LEU A 365 -12.96 8.51 -4.91
CA LEU A 365 -11.83 9.15 -5.58
C LEU A 365 -11.05 8.13 -6.42
N ALA A 366 -10.79 6.92 -5.89
CA ALA A 366 -10.20 5.85 -6.69
C ALA A 366 -11.04 5.52 -7.93
N ARG A 367 -12.37 5.47 -7.77
CA ARG A 367 -13.33 5.31 -8.85
C ARG A 367 -13.16 6.40 -9.93
N ASN A 368 -12.99 7.66 -9.54
CA ASN A 368 -12.76 8.76 -10.50
C ASN A 368 -11.46 8.56 -11.28
N LEU A 369 -10.37 8.17 -10.62
CA LEU A 369 -9.08 7.90 -11.29
C LEU A 369 -9.17 6.75 -12.28
N LEU A 370 -9.93 5.70 -11.95
CA LEU A 370 -10.13 4.55 -12.85
C LEU A 370 -11.16 4.84 -13.96
N CYS A 371 -12.15 5.70 -13.70
CA CYS A 371 -13.05 6.21 -14.75
C CYS A 371 -12.27 7.00 -15.81
N TYR A 372 -11.23 7.75 -15.44
CA TYR A 372 -10.35 8.41 -16.40
C TYR A 372 -9.75 7.38 -17.38
N ARG A 373 -9.29 6.22 -16.90
CA ARG A 373 -8.81 5.12 -17.74
C ARG A 373 -9.90 4.61 -18.70
N TYR A 374 -11.16 4.51 -18.26
CA TYR A 374 -12.27 4.18 -19.15
C TYR A 374 -12.47 5.23 -20.26
N TYR A 375 -12.49 6.52 -19.90
CA TYR A 375 -12.71 7.60 -20.86
C TYR A 375 -11.55 7.78 -21.85
N THR A 376 -10.37 7.27 -21.52
CA THR A 376 -9.17 7.28 -22.37
C THR A 376 -8.96 5.99 -23.16
N LEU A 377 -9.83 4.96 -23.03
CA LEU A 377 -9.83 3.75 -23.87
C LEU A 377 -9.77 4.05 -25.39
N PRO A 378 -10.48 5.07 -25.93
CA PRO A 378 -10.36 5.39 -27.34
C PRO A 378 -8.93 5.74 -27.79
N GLY A 379 -8.14 6.42 -26.95
CA GLY A 379 -6.73 6.70 -27.21
C GLY A 379 -5.88 5.43 -27.17
N ALA A 380 -6.11 4.57 -26.17
CA ALA A 380 -5.44 3.28 -26.06
C ALA A 380 -5.69 2.36 -27.28
N ARG A 381 -6.92 2.34 -27.80
CA ARG A 381 -7.28 1.60 -29.03
C ARG A 381 -6.59 2.17 -30.28
N ARG A 382 -6.42 3.50 -30.35
CA ARG A 382 -5.67 4.14 -31.46
C ARG A 382 -4.19 3.78 -31.39
N LYS A 383 -3.61 3.78 -30.19
CA LYS A 383 -2.20 3.38 -29.96
C LYS A 383 -1.96 1.93 -30.41
N ALA A 384 -2.76 0.98 -29.93
CA ALA A 384 -2.66 -0.43 -30.33
C ALA A 384 -2.73 -0.59 -31.86
N ARG A 385 -3.75 0.01 -32.49
CA ARG A 385 -3.93 -0.05 -33.95
C ARG A 385 -2.76 0.56 -34.72
N ALA A 386 -2.22 1.68 -34.25
CA ALA A 386 -1.08 2.35 -34.90
C ALA A 386 0.18 1.48 -34.88
N ALA A 387 0.34 0.63 -33.87
CA ALA A 387 1.41 -0.36 -33.78
C ALA A 387 1.08 -1.72 -34.42
N GLY A 388 -0.08 -1.87 -35.07
CA GLY A 388 -0.47 -3.11 -35.72
C GLY A 388 -1.09 -4.17 -34.80
N HIS A 389 -1.44 -3.81 -33.56
CA HIS A 389 -2.11 -4.68 -32.59
C HIS A 389 -3.62 -4.43 -32.51
N GLU A 390 -4.33 -5.35 -31.86
CA GLU A 390 -5.76 -5.23 -31.56
C GLU A 390 -6.00 -4.67 -30.15
N GLY A 391 -7.27 -4.48 -29.77
CA GLY A 391 -7.65 -4.11 -28.41
C GLY A 391 -7.20 -2.71 -27.98
N ALA A 392 -6.96 -2.55 -26.68
CA ALA A 392 -6.52 -1.30 -26.06
C ALA A 392 -5.10 -1.44 -25.44
N TRP A 393 -4.16 -0.64 -25.94
CA TRP A 393 -2.82 -0.47 -25.36
C TRP A 393 -2.73 0.92 -24.74
N TYR A 394 -2.71 1.00 -23.41
CA TYR A 394 -2.66 2.31 -22.74
C TYR A 394 -1.36 3.07 -23.08
N ALA A 395 -1.49 4.38 -23.18
CA ALA A 395 -0.36 5.29 -23.25
C ALA A 395 0.50 5.18 -21.99
N TRP A 396 1.83 5.19 -22.14
CA TRP A 396 2.78 5.24 -21.03
C TRP A 396 2.63 6.57 -20.29
N GLU A 397 2.69 7.66 -21.05
CA GLU A 397 2.32 8.99 -20.61
C GLU A 397 0.96 9.35 -21.20
N SER A 398 -0.04 9.53 -20.33
CA SER A 398 -1.40 9.86 -20.75
C SER A 398 -1.80 11.28 -20.34
N ALA A 399 -2.46 11.99 -21.24
CA ALA A 399 -3.03 13.32 -21.02
C ALA A 399 -4.55 13.32 -21.25
N ALA A 400 -5.11 14.33 -21.94
CA ALA A 400 -6.55 14.52 -22.07
C ALA A 400 -7.27 13.44 -22.91
N SER A 401 -6.70 12.99 -24.03
CA SER A 401 -7.38 12.12 -25.00
C SER A 401 -7.12 10.62 -24.80
N GLY A 402 -6.15 10.27 -23.96
CA GLY A 402 -5.63 8.92 -23.85
C GLY A 402 -4.61 8.52 -24.92
N ASP A 403 -4.27 9.41 -25.85
CA ASP A 403 -3.20 9.14 -26.84
C ASP A 403 -1.84 9.15 -26.15
N GLU A 404 -0.87 8.47 -26.76
CA GLU A 404 0.52 8.46 -26.30
C GLU A 404 1.14 9.85 -26.46
N VAL A 405 1.62 10.40 -25.34
CA VAL A 405 2.27 11.72 -25.31
C VAL A 405 3.69 11.65 -24.75
N THR A 406 4.24 10.45 -24.53
CA THR A 406 5.64 10.27 -24.14
C THR A 406 6.54 10.93 -25.19
N PRO A 407 7.39 11.89 -24.81
CA PRO A 407 8.31 12.50 -25.76
C PRO A 407 9.31 11.47 -26.27
N ARG A 408 9.39 11.30 -27.59
CA ARG A 408 10.35 10.35 -28.21
C ARG A 408 11.80 10.75 -28.01
N TRP A 409 12.05 12.05 -27.83
CA TRP A 409 13.38 12.62 -27.77
C TRP A 409 13.43 13.68 -26.68
N VAL A 410 14.44 13.62 -25.83
CA VAL A 410 14.72 14.64 -24.82
C VAL A 410 16.13 15.21 -25.01
N PRO A 411 16.35 16.52 -24.77
CA PRO A 411 17.68 17.10 -24.85
C PRO A 411 18.65 16.45 -23.86
N THR A 412 19.88 16.19 -24.28
CA THR A 412 20.97 15.74 -23.40
C THR A 412 21.60 16.94 -22.68
N PRO A 413 22.14 16.76 -21.45
CA PRO A 413 22.73 17.87 -20.68
C PRO A 413 23.90 18.58 -21.37
N ASP A 414 24.62 17.89 -22.25
CA ASP A 414 25.73 18.43 -23.04
C ASP A 414 25.30 19.04 -24.38
N GLY A 415 24.01 18.93 -24.72
CA GLY A 415 23.39 19.59 -25.88
C GLY A 415 23.84 19.06 -27.24
N GLN A 416 24.40 17.84 -27.29
CA GLN A 416 24.89 17.24 -28.52
C GLN A 416 23.75 16.56 -29.30
N ASP A 417 23.50 15.29 -29.02
CA ASP A 417 22.47 14.49 -29.65
C ASP A 417 21.30 14.29 -28.68
N PRO A 418 20.05 14.46 -29.11
CA PRO A 418 18.90 14.18 -28.25
C PRO A 418 18.86 12.69 -27.88
N MET A 419 18.51 12.42 -26.63
CA MET A 419 18.36 11.07 -26.10
C MET A 419 17.01 10.51 -26.54
N ARG A 420 17.01 9.31 -27.14
CA ARG A 420 15.80 8.56 -27.48
C ARG A 420 15.18 8.01 -26.20
N ILE A 421 13.88 8.21 -26.01
CA ILE A 421 13.10 7.62 -24.91
C ILE A 421 12.20 6.53 -25.49
N TRP A 422 12.37 5.28 -25.07
CA TRP A 422 11.64 4.15 -25.63
C TRP A 422 10.35 3.76 -24.88
N CYS A 423 10.12 4.31 -23.69
CA CYS A 423 9.02 3.93 -22.80
C CYS A 423 7.64 3.93 -23.50
N GLY A 424 7.32 4.99 -24.24
CA GLY A 424 6.05 5.09 -24.98
C GLY A 424 5.85 4.03 -26.07
N ASP A 425 6.95 3.43 -26.56
CA ASP A 425 6.96 2.45 -27.64
C ASP A 425 7.01 1.01 -27.11
N ILE A 426 7.75 0.72 -26.03
CA ILE A 426 8.01 -0.66 -25.59
C ILE A 426 7.87 -0.93 -24.08
N GLU A 427 7.46 0.05 -23.26
CA GLU A 427 7.12 -0.17 -21.85
C GLU A 427 5.62 -0.50 -21.71
N LEU A 428 5.28 -1.75 -22.03
CA LEU A 428 3.89 -2.15 -22.32
C LEU A 428 3.08 -2.47 -21.04
N HIS A 429 3.76 -2.73 -19.92
CA HIS A 429 3.16 -3.30 -18.72
C HIS A 429 2.05 -2.44 -18.09
N ILE A 430 2.05 -1.12 -18.33
CA ILE A 430 0.98 -0.20 -17.91
C ILE A 430 -0.42 -0.70 -18.25
N THR A 431 -0.56 -1.45 -19.34
CA THR A 431 -1.85 -2.01 -19.77
C THR A 431 -2.34 -3.12 -18.84
N ALA A 432 -1.45 -3.96 -18.32
CA ALA A 432 -1.78 -4.95 -17.30
C ALA A 432 -1.95 -4.28 -15.91
N ASP A 433 -1.19 -3.23 -15.62
CA ASP A 433 -1.28 -2.49 -14.35
C ASP A 433 -2.63 -1.80 -14.16
N VAL A 434 -3.16 -1.19 -15.22
CA VAL A 434 -4.51 -0.59 -15.19
C VAL A 434 -5.56 -1.68 -14.92
N ALA A 435 -5.46 -2.83 -15.59
CA ALA A 435 -6.38 -3.95 -15.33
C ALA A 435 -6.25 -4.49 -13.90
N TYR A 436 -5.04 -4.53 -13.35
CA TYR A 436 -4.77 -4.86 -11.95
C TYR A 436 -5.46 -3.89 -11.00
N ALA A 437 -5.28 -2.58 -11.19
CA ALA A 437 -5.92 -1.58 -10.35
C ALA A 437 -7.45 -1.65 -10.42
N VAL A 438 -8.04 -1.82 -11.61
CA VAL A 438 -9.48 -2.01 -11.82
C VAL A 438 -9.99 -3.22 -11.04
N TRP A 439 -9.32 -4.36 -11.17
CA TRP A 439 -9.71 -5.60 -10.52
C TRP A 439 -9.61 -5.50 -9.00
N ARG A 440 -8.50 -4.97 -8.47
CA ARG A 440 -8.28 -4.79 -7.04
C ARG A 440 -9.24 -3.78 -6.42
N TYR A 441 -9.56 -2.69 -7.12
CA TYR A 441 -10.60 -1.75 -6.70
C TYR A 441 -11.95 -2.45 -6.56
N TRP A 442 -12.37 -3.21 -7.57
CA TRP A 442 -13.65 -3.91 -7.53
C TRP A 442 -13.69 -4.97 -6.41
N GLN A 443 -12.62 -5.76 -6.25
CA GLN A 443 -12.51 -6.72 -5.16
C GLN A 443 -12.53 -6.06 -3.77
N ALA A 444 -11.94 -4.88 -3.62
CA ALA A 444 -11.91 -4.16 -2.36
C ALA A 444 -13.23 -3.48 -2.01
N THR A 445 -13.97 -2.97 -3.01
CA THR A 445 -15.17 -2.15 -2.81
C THR A 445 -16.46 -2.93 -2.93
N GLY A 446 -16.51 -3.95 -3.80
CA GLY A 446 -17.75 -4.59 -4.23
C GLY A 446 -18.63 -3.70 -5.11
N ASP A 447 -18.05 -2.71 -5.81
CA ASP A 447 -18.77 -1.81 -6.71
C ASP A 447 -19.13 -2.50 -8.04
N ASP A 448 -20.09 -3.42 -7.96
CA ASP A 448 -20.56 -4.20 -9.12
C ASP A 448 -21.17 -3.31 -10.21
N GLU A 449 -21.86 -2.21 -9.85
CA GLU A 449 -22.42 -1.28 -10.82
C GLU A 449 -21.33 -0.65 -11.69
N TRP A 450 -20.25 -0.18 -11.06
CA TRP A 450 -19.11 0.38 -11.79
C TRP A 450 -18.39 -0.68 -12.62
N MET A 451 -18.20 -1.89 -12.09
CA MET A 451 -17.57 -2.99 -12.81
C MET A 451 -18.36 -3.38 -14.08
N LEU A 452 -19.70 -3.44 -14.00
CA LEU A 452 -20.57 -3.71 -15.14
C LEU A 452 -20.50 -2.60 -16.21
N ARG A 453 -20.49 -1.33 -15.78
CA ARG A 453 -20.55 -0.19 -16.69
C ARG A 453 -19.19 0.11 -17.33
N TYR A 454 -18.10 0.01 -16.57
CA TYR A 454 -16.78 0.50 -16.96
C TYR A 454 -15.69 -0.58 -16.85
N GLY A 455 -15.52 -1.17 -15.66
CA GLY A 455 -14.35 -1.99 -15.33
C GLY A 455 -14.18 -3.22 -16.24
N ALA A 456 -15.26 -3.95 -16.51
CA ALA A 456 -15.21 -5.13 -17.37
C ALA A 456 -14.81 -4.80 -18.82
N GLU A 457 -15.21 -3.64 -19.36
CA GLU A 457 -14.79 -3.23 -20.71
C GLU A 457 -13.28 -2.94 -20.73
N ILE A 458 -12.73 -2.30 -19.69
CA ILE A 458 -11.28 -2.05 -19.59
C ILE A 458 -10.51 -3.37 -19.60
N ILE A 459 -10.83 -4.30 -18.69
CA ILE A 459 -10.11 -5.57 -18.55
C ILE A 459 -10.20 -6.40 -19.84
N LEU A 460 -11.39 -6.51 -20.44
CA LEU A 460 -11.55 -7.34 -21.64
C LEU A 460 -10.87 -6.75 -22.87
N ASP A 461 -10.94 -5.43 -23.07
CA ASP A 461 -10.37 -4.78 -24.25
C ASP A 461 -8.83 -4.71 -24.18
N THR A 462 -8.28 -4.53 -22.99
CA THR A 462 -6.83 -4.62 -22.77
C THR A 462 -6.32 -6.07 -22.83
N ALA A 463 -7.13 -7.07 -22.49
CA ALA A 463 -6.82 -8.48 -22.75
C ALA A 463 -6.81 -8.83 -24.25
N VAL A 464 -7.66 -8.19 -25.07
CA VAL A 464 -7.60 -8.31 -26.54
C VAL A 464 -6.23 -7.85 -27.06
N PHE A 465 -5.69 -6.74 -26.52
CA PHE A 465 -4.34 -6.28 -26.86
C PHE A 465 -3.30 -7.34 -26.54
N TRP A 466 -3.26 -7.85 -25.31
CA TRP A 466 -2.28 -8.86 -24.92
C TRP A 466 -2.38 -10.15 -25.74
N GLY A 467 -3.60 -10.62 -26.03
CA GLY A 467 -3.79 -11.76 -26.92
C GLY A 467 -3.25 -11.57 -28.34
N SER A 468 -3.16 -10.31 -28.82
CA SER A 468 -2.57 -9.94 -30.11
C SER A 468 -1.09 -9.59 -30.05
N ARG A 469 -0.55 -9.32 -28.85
CA ARG A 469 0.84 -8.88 -28.62
C ARG A 469 1.78 -10.03 -28.34
N VAL A 470 1.29 -11.11 -27.71
CA VAL A 470 2.09 -12.31 -27.44
C VAL A 470 2.52 -13.00 -28.74
N GLU A 471 3.72 -13.55 -28.73
CA GLU A 471 4.34 -14.20 -29.88
C GLU A 471 4.48 -15.70 -29.60
N TRP A 472 4.10 -16.55 -30.55
CA TRP A 472 4.34 -17.99 -30.43
C TRP A 472 5.73 -18.35 -30.95
N ASN A 473 6.54 -18.96 -30.09
CA ASN A 473 7.83 -19.51 -30.47
C ASN A 473 7.68 -21.01 -30.79
N GLU A 474 7.62 -21.35 -32.08
CA GLU A 474 7.44 -22.72 -32.56
C GLU A 474 8.56 -23.67 -32.12
N GLU A 475 9.80 -23.18 -32.06
CA GLU A 475 10.97 -24.01 -31.72
C GLU A 475 10.99 -24.39 -30.24
N ARG A 476 10.56 -23.45 -29.38
CA ARG A 476 10.53 -23.62 -27.93
C ARG A 476 9.15 -24.08 -27.40
N GLY A 477 8.12 -24.09 -28.24
CA GLY A 477 6.76 -24.53 -27.90
C GLY A 477 6.11 -23.70 -26.79
N ARG A 478 6.34 -22.38 -26.79
CA ARG A 478 5.90 -21.46 -25.73
C ARG A 478 5.55 -20.09 -26.31
N TYR A 479 4.76 -19.30 -25.57
CA TYR A 479 4.57 -17.89 -25.90
C TYR A 479 5.65 -17.02 -25.24
N GLU A 480 6.02 -15.95 -25.92
CA GLU A 480 7.02 -14.98 -25.50
C GLU A 480 6.48 -13.55 -25.70
N ILE A 481 7.07 -12.59 -24.97
CA ILE A 481 6.87 -11.16 -25.20
C ILE A 481 8.27 -10.55 -25.27
N ASN A 482 8.68 -10.22 -26.48
CA ASN A 482 10.03 -9.79 -26.82
C ASN A 482 10.08 -8.28 -27.06
N ASP A 483 11.27 -7.67 -27.03
CA ASP A 483 11.49 -6.24 -27.27
C ASP A 483 10.63 -5.32 -26.37
N VAL A 484 10.87 -5.38 -25.07
CA VAL A 484 10.14 -4.63 -24.04
C VAL A 484 11.05 -3.83 -23.12
N ILE A 485 10.45 -2.94 -22.33
CA ILE A 485 10.97 -2.38 -21.09
C ILE A 485 10.07 -2.89 -19.95
N GLY A 486 10.69 -3.42 -18.88
CA GLY A 486 10.00 -3.71 -17.62
C GLY A 486 10.01 -2.50 -16.67
N PRO A 487 9.49 -2.61 -15.44
CA PRO A 487 9.59 -1.53 -14.46
C PRO A 487 11.02 -0.99 -14.29
N ASP A 488 12.05 -1.81 -14.46
CA ASP A 488 13.43 -1.33 -14.54
C ASP A 488 13.75 -0.69 -15.91
N GLU A 489 13.52 0.62 -16.01
CA GLU A 489 13.81 1.41 -17.22
C GLU A 489 15.32 1.58 -17.55
N TYR A 490 16.24 0.99 -16.76
CA TYR A 490 17.65 0.96 -17.16
C TYR A 490 17.94 -0.05 -18.26
N HIS A 491 17.06 -1.03 -18.45
CA HIS A 491 17.20 -2.08 -19.44
C HIS A 491 16.11 -1.94 -20.51
N GLU A 492 16.55 -1.65 -21.74
CA GLU A 492 15.72 -1.47 -22.91
C GLU A 492 15.91 -2.62 -23.90
N HIS A 493 14.90 -2.87 -24.74
CA HIS A 493 14.94 -3.92 -25.76
C HIS A 493 15.22 -5.33 -25.19
N VAL A 494 14.64 -5.63 -24.02
CA VAL A 494 14.79 -6.94 -23.36
C VAL A 494 13.68 -7.89 -23.75
N ASP A 495 13.96 -9.19 -23.66
CA ASP A 495 12.99 -10.25 -23.96
C ASP A 495 12.50 -10.93 -22.69
N ASN A 496 11.21 -11.23 -22.64
CA ASN A 496 10.58 -12.03 -21.58
C ASN A 496 10.82 -11.48 -20.17
N ASN A 497 10.69 -10.16 -20.00
CA ASN A 497 10.72 -9.54 -18.67
C ASN A 497 9.71 -10.22 -17.73
N ALA A 498 10.18 -10.71 -16.58
CA ALA A 498 9.40 -11.55 -15.70
C ALA A 498 8.18 -10.83 -15.13
N PHE A 499 8.31 -9.55 -14.77
CA PHE A 499 7.18 -8.72 -14.32
C PHE A 499 6.12 -8.64 -15.41
N THR A 500 6.51 -8.23 -16.62
CA THR A 500 5.59 -8.08 -17.76
C THR A 500 4.89 -9.39 -18.07
N ASN A 501 5.63 -10.48 -18.27
CA ASN A 501 5.03 -11.76 -18.67
C ASN A 501 4.09 -12.31 -17.61
N GLU A 502 4.46 -12.24 -16.33
CA GLU A 502 3.59 -12.75 -15.26
C GLU A 502 2.35 -11.87 -15.05
N MET A 503 2.48 -10.55 -15.18
CA MET A 503 1.32 -9.64 -15.15
C MET A 503 0.38 -9.86 -16.33
N VAL A 504 0.90 -10.18 -17.52
CA VAL A 504 0.08 -10.56 -18.68
C VAL A 504 -0.61 -11.90 -18.48
N ARG A 505 0.09 -12.90 -17.94
CA ARG A 505 -0.50 -14.19 -17.56
C ARG A 505 -1.63 -13.99 -16.55
N TRP A 506 -1.39 -13.20 -15.51
CA TRP A 506 -2.41 -12.83 -14.52
C TRP A 506 -3.60 -12.12 -15.17
N HIS A 507 -3.35 -11.18 -16.06
CA HIS A 507 -4.39 -10.36 -16.69
C HIS A 507 -5.28 -11.19 -17.62
N LEU A 508 -4.71 -12.02 -18.51
CA LEU A 508 -5.52 -12.88 -19.39
C LEU A 508 -6.37 -13.88 -18.61
N ALA A 509 -5.84 -14.45 -17.53
CA ALA A 509 -6.61 -15.30 -16.62
C ALA A 509 -7.77 -14.51 -15.96
N THR A 510 -7.47 -13.31 -15.47
CA THR A 510 -8.46 -12.41 -14.85
C THR A 510 -9.52 -11.95 -15.84
N ALA A 511 -9.18 -11.76 -17.12
CA ALA A 511 -10.15 -11.39 -18.15
C ALA A 511 -11.16 -12.51 -18.44
N LEU A 512 -10.72 -13.78 -18.43
CA LEU A 512 -11.61 -14.93 -18.52
C LEU A 512 -12.56 -15.00 -17.30
N GLU A 513 -12.05 -14.73 -16.10
CA GLU A 513 -12.86 -14.64 -14.88
C GLU A 513 -13.86 -13.47 -14.93
N ALA A 514 -13.43 -12.30 -15.38
CA ALA A 514 -14.27 -11.11 -15.52
C ALA A 514 -15.40 -11.35 -16.54
N LEU A 515 -15.13 -12.00 -17.66
CA LEU A 515 -16.16 -12.36 -18.64
C LEU A 515 -17.15 -13.38 -18.06
N ALA A 516 -16.66 -14.40 -17.35
CA ALA A 516 -17.51 -15.39 -16.69
C ALA A 516 -18.38 -14.77 -15.59
N TRP A 517 -17.84 -13.82 -14.84
CA TRP A 517 -18.60 -13.02 -13.89
C TRP A 517 -19.66 -12.17 -14.61
N LEU A 518 -19.29 -11.44 -15.67
CA LEU A 518 -20.18 -10.57 -16.43
C LEU A 518 -21.35 -11.35 -17.05
N ARG A 519 -21.08 -12.52 -17.66
CA ARG A 519 -22.11 -13.42 -18.19
C ARG A 519 -23.14 -13.87 -17.15
N ARG A 520 -22.74 -14.00 -15.88
CA ARG A 520 -23.64 -14.36 -14.77
C ARG A 520 -24.46 -13.18 -14.24
N HIS A 521 -23.88 -11.99 -14.22
CA HIS A 521 -24.48 -10.82 -13.55
C HIS A 521 -25.28 -9.93 -14.53
N ASP A 522 -24.80 -9.76 -15.76
CA ASP A 522 -25.52 -9.07 -16.83
C ASP A 522 -25.23 -9.72 -18.20
N PRO A 523 -26.02 -10.75 -18.57
CA PRO A 523 -25.87 -11.44 -19.86
C PRO A 523 -26.03 -10.50 -21.07
N THR A 524 -26.78 -9.40 -20.94
CA THR A 524 -27.01 -8.47 -22.05
C THR A 524 -25.76 -7.63 -22.29
N ARG A 525 -25.16 -7.10 -21.22
CA ARG A 525 -23.87 -6.38 -21.31
C ARG A 525 -22.74 -7.31 -21.75
N ALA A 526 -22.74 -8.56 -21.28
CA ALA A 526 -21.79 -9.58 -21.76
C ALA A 526 -21.88 -9.75 -23.29
N ALA A 527 -23.08 -10.01 -23.82
CA ALA A 527 -23.29 -10.19 -25.26
C ALA A 527 -22.93 -8.94 -26.07
N ASP A 528 -23.16 -7.73 -25.54
CA ASP A 528 -22.72 -6.49 -26.18
C ASP A 528 -21.20 -6.39 -26.26
N LEU A 529 -20.48 -6.64 -25.15
CA LEU A 529 -19.03 -6.58 -25.12
C LEU A 529 -18.39 -7.69 -25.94
N GLU A 530 -18.92 -8.91 -25.90
CA GLU A 530 -18.45 -10.03 -26.73
C GLU A 530 -18.52 -9.68 -28.22
N ARG A 531 -19.60 -9.05 -28.66
CA ARG A 531 -19.77 -8.60 -30.04
C ARG A 531 -18.87 -7.40 -30.38
N ARG A 532 -18.75 -6.42 -29.48
CA ARG A 532 -17.97 -5.18 -29.72
C ARG A 532 -16.47 -5.41 -29.70
N LEU A 533 -16.00 -6.35 -28.88
CA LEU A 533 -14.59 -6.68 -28.69
C LEU A 533 -14.17 -7.97 -29.41
N ASP A 534 -15.08 -8.58 -30.19
CA ASP A 534 -14.83 -9.82 -30.95
C ASP A 534 -14.29 -10.98 -30.08
N LEU A 535 -14.97 -11.23 -28.95
CA LEU A 535 -14.59 -12.26 -27.98
C LEU A 535 -15.12 -13.65 -28.39
N THR A 536 -14.61 -14.17 -29.50
CA THR A 536 -14.98 -15.48 -30.04
C THR A 536 -14.49 -16.64 -29.16
N PRO A 537 -15.13 -17.82 -29.22
CA PRO A 537 -14.63 -19.01 -28.53
C PRO A 537 -13.16 -19.33 -28.85
N GLU A 538 -12.73 -19.11 -30.09
CA GLU A 538 -11.35 -19.30 -30.54
C GLU A 538 -10.39 -18.33 -29.84
N ARG A 539 -10.76 -17.04 -29.73
CA ARG A 539 -9.95 -16.05 -29.01
C ARG A 539 -9.85 -16.36 -27.52
N LEU A 540 -10.95 -16.75 -26.89
CA LEU A 540 -10.95 -17.14 -25.46
C LEU A 540 -10.11 -18.40 -25.22
N LYS A 541 -10.13 -19.35 -26.17
CA LYS A 541 -9.26 -20.54 -26.13
C LYS A 541 -7.79 -20.15 -26.29
N HIS A 542 -7.48 -19.23 -27.20
CA HIS A 542 -6.13 -18.68 -27.37
C HIS A 542 -5.63 -18.03 -26.08
N TRP A 543 -6.45 -17.22 -25.40
CA TRP A 543 -6.06 -16.64 -24.11
C TRP A 543 -5.75 -17.70 -23.05
N ALA A 544 -6.57 -18.75 -22.95
CA ALA A 544 -6.31 -19.86 -22.04
C ALA A 544 -5.02 -20.61 -22.38
N ASP A 545 -4.72 -20.78 -23.68
CA ASP A 545 -3.47 -21.39 -24.16
C ASP A 545 -2.25 -20.53 -23.80
N VAL A 546 -2.33 -19.22 -24.00
CA VAL A 546 -1.30 -18.26 -23.60
C VAL A 546 -1.08 -18.30 -22.08
N VAL A 547 -2.14 -18.34 -21.27
CA VAL A 547 -2.01 -18.45 -19.81
C VAL A 547 -1.23 -19.70 -19.40
N GLY A 548 -1.42 -20.82 -20.10
CA GLY A 548 -0.72 -22.08 -19.83
C GLY A 548 0.71 -22.15 -20.37
N CYS A 549 1.02 -21.41 -21.44
CA CYS A 549 2.25 -21.58 -22.22
C CYS A 549 3.13 -20.33 -22.33
N LEU A 550 2.74 -19.18 -21.76
CA LEU A 550 3.58 -17.98 -21.71
C LEU A 550 4.81 -18.23 -20.85
N PHE A 551 6.00 -17.92 -21.36
CA PHE A 551 7.25 -18.13 -20.64
C PHE A 551 7.45 -17.09 -19.53
N VAL A 552 7.94 -17.52 -18.37
CA VAL A 552 8.44 -16.64 -17.29
C VAL A 552 9.75 -17.26 -16.81
N PRO A 553 10.86 -16.50 -16.78
CA PRO A 553 12.17 -17.05 -16.43
C PRO A 553 12.29 -17.22 -14.91
N HIS A 554 11.68 -18.29 -14.39
CA HIS A 554 11.69 -18.66 -12.97
C HIS A 554 12.26 -20.07 -12.82
N ASP A 555 13.32 -20.19 -12.02
CA ASP A 555 13.85 -21.50 -11.62
C ASP A 555 13.16 -21.96 -10.32
N PRO A 556 12.28 -22.99 -10.38
CA PRO A 556 11.56 -23.45 -9.20
C PRO A 556 12.46 -24.18 -8.17
N GLU A 557 13.65 -24.65 -8.54
CA GLU A 557 14.55 -25.34 -7.60
C GLU A 557 15.25 -24.35 -6.68
N SER A 558 15.86 -23.31 -7.25
CA SER A 558 16.48 -22.23 -6.47
C SER A 558 15.43 -21.26 -5.90
N GLY A 559 14.32 -21.06 -6.61
CA GLY A 559 13.33 -20.01 -6.37
C GLY A 559 13.73 -18.65 -6.94
N LEU A 560 14.84 -18.56 -7.69
CA LEU A 560 15.30 -17.30 -8.28
C LEU A 560 14.55 -17.03 -9.59
N ILE A 561 14.10 -15.79 -9.76
CA ILE A 561 13.45 -15.29 -10.97
C ILE A 561 14.46 -14.40 -11.69
N GLU A 562 14.74 -14.68 -12.96
CA GLU A 562 15.55 -13.80 -13.80
C GLU A 562 14.72 -12.59 -14.22
N GLN A 563 15.27 -11.38 -14.21
CA GLN A 563 14.48 -10.19 -14.52
C GLN A 563 13.99 -10.19 -15.97
N PHE A 564 14.82 -10.65 -16.90
CA PHE A 564 14.53 -10.89 -18.32
C PHE A 564 15.54 -11.92 -18.85
N GLU A 565 15.25 -12.56 -19.99
CA GLU A 565 16.12 -13.61 -20.54
C GLU A 565 17.54 -13.05 -20.82
N GLY A 566 18.55 -13.53 -20.10
CA GLY A 566 19.96 -13.11 -20.22
C GLY A 566 20.44 -12.09 -19.19
N PHE A 567 19.61 -11.64 -18.24
CA PHE A 567 20.02 -10.70 -17.18
C PHE A 567 21.18 -11.24 -16.33
N PHE A 568 21.19 -12.54 -16.04
CA PHE A 568 22.25 -13.13 -15.21
C PHE A 568 23.64 -13.11 -15.86
N ASP A 569 23.69 -12.98 -17.19
CA ASP A 569 24.94 -12.90 -17.96
C ASP A 569 25.53 -11.48 -18.01
N LEU A 570 24.81 -10.47 -17.52
CA LEU A 570 25.26 -9.07 -17.48
C LEU A 570 26.35 -8.84 -16.43
N GLU A 571 27.10 -7.74 -16.60
CA GLU A 571 28.18 -7.37 -15.69
C GLU A 571 27.65 -7.01 -14.30
N ASN A 572 28.09 -7.73 -13.27
CA ASN A 572 27.75 -7.38 -11.90
C ASN A 572 28.53 -6.14 -11.43
N VAL A 573 27.82 -5.12 -10.96
CA VAL A 573 28.40 -3.86 -10.46
C VAL A 573 28.07 -3.70 -8.99
N ASN A 574 29.08 -3.40 -8.17
CA ASN A 574 28.88 -3.07 -6.76
C ASN A 574 28.57 -1.56 -6.61
N LEU A 575 27.32 -1.22 -6.28
CA LEU A 575 26.86 0.16 -6.12
C LEU A 575 27.66 0.94 -5.07
N SER A 576 28.21 0.26 -4.06
CA SER A 576 29.01 0.89 -3.00
C SER A 576 30.28 1.55 -3.55
N ASP A 577 30.83 1.06 -4.66
CA ASP A 577 32.06 1.58 -5.26
C ASP A 577 31.85 2.97 -5.91
N TYR A 578 30.59 3.37 -6.12
CA TYR A 578 30.21 4.65 -6.72
C TYR A 578 29.78 5.70 -5.70
N GLU A 579 29.72 5.35 -4.41
CA GLU A 579 29.27 6.28 -3.37
C GLU A 579 30.42 7.13 -2.79
N PRO A 580 30.18 8.41 -2.45
CA PRO A 580 28.93 9.14 -2.60
C PRO A 580 28.75 9.68 -4.04
N ARG A 581 27.65 9.31 -4.71
CA ARG A 581 27.24 9.94 -5.98
C ARG A 581 26.12 10.96 -5.78
N THR A 582 25.95 11.84 -6.76
CA THR A 582 24.93 12.91 -6.76
C THR A 582 23.93 12.79 -7.91
N ARG A 583 23.94 11.66 -8.62
CA ARG A 583 23.13 11.43 -9.82
C ARG A 583 22.82 9.94 -9.95
N PRO A 584 21.80 9.54 -10.73
CA PRO A 584 21.46 8.14 -10.96
C PRO A 584 22.59 7.37 -11.65
N MET A 585 22.66 6.06 -11.44
CA MET A 585 23.70 5.21 -12.05
C MET A 585 23.74 5.30 -13.57
N GLN A 586 22.58 5.42 -14.23
CA GLN A 586 22.53 5.62 -15.68
C GLN A 586 23.19 6.93 -16.14
N ALA A 587 23.14 7.98 -15.32
CA ALA A 587 23.84 9.23 -15.61
C ALA A 587 25.36 9.17 -15.29
N VAL A 588 25.81 8.13 -14.57
CA VAL A 588 27.23 7.86 -14.28
C VAL A 588 27.84 6.97 -15.35
N LEU A 589 27.18 5.86 -15.68
CA LEU A 589 27.68 4.86 -16.63
C LEU A 589 27.33 5.23 -18.08
N GLY A 590 26.23 5.94 -18.31
CA GLY A 590 25.63 6.11 -19.64
C GLY A 590 24.64 4.99 -19.96
N ILE A 591 23.72 5.23 -20.89
CA ILE A 591 22.60 4.32 -21.18
C ILE A 591 23.09 2.95 -21.67
N GLU A 592 23.99 2.94 -22.66
CA GLU A 592 24.49 1.70 -23.28
C GLU A 592 25.25 0.82 -22.28
N ASP A 593 26.07 1.42 -21.44
CA ASP A 593 26.84 0.68 -20.43
C ASP A 593 25.94 0.23 -19.28
N THR A 594 24.96 1.03 -18.87
CA THR A 594 24.00 0.60 -17.82
C THR A 594 23.21 -0.63 -18.25
N ASN A 595 22.75 -0.66 -19.51
CA ASN A 595 22.05 -1.80 -20.12
C ASN A 595 22.87 -3.11 -20.11
N ARG A 596 24.20 -3.02 -19.95
CA ARG A 596 25.11 -4.18 -19.92
C ARG A 596 25.45 -4.64 -18.51
N THR A 597 24.87 -4.01 -17.48
CA THR A 597 25.16 -4.28 -16.07
C THR A 597 23.96 -4.83 -15.35
N GLN A 598 24.14 -5.42 -14.18
CA GLN A 598 23.03 -5.88 -13.33
C GLN A 598 22.44 -4.77 -12.45
N VAL A 599 22.76 -3.49 -12.70
CA VAL A 599 22.24 -2.36 -11.91
C VAL A 599 20.82 -2.06 -12.35
N ILE A 600 19.89 -2.01 -11.40
CA ILE A 600 18.47 -1.77 -11.69
C ILE A 600 18.00 -0.45 -11.08
N LYS A 601 17.14 0.27 -11.80
CA LYS A 601 16.62 1.60 -11.42
C LYS A 601 15.67 1.54 -10.23
N GLN A 602 14.84 0.51 -10.19
CA GLN A 602 13.71 0.34 -9.26
C GLN A 602 13.29 -1.13 -9.18
N ALA A 603 12.34 -1.43 -8.29
CA ALA A 603 11.82 -2.79 -8.15
C ALA A 603 11.14 -3.28 -9.45
N ASP A 604 11.58 -4.43 -9.96
CA ASP A 604 11.01 -5.13 -11.12
C ASP A 604 10.52 -6.53 -10.70
N VAL A 605 11.43 -7.49 -10.50
CA VAL A 605 11.10 -8.81 -9.91
C VAL A 605 10.51 -8.65 -8.51
N LEU A 606 11.05 -7.75 -7.70
CA LEU A 606 10.51 -7.45 -6.38
C LEU A 606 9.12 -6.79 -6.47
N MET A 607 8.84 -6.02 -7.53
CA MET A 607 7.51 -5.47 -7.76
C MET A 607 6.50 -6.56 -8.11
N LEU A 608 6.91 -7.55 -8.91
CA LEU A 608 6.11 -8.74 -9.20
C LEU A 608 5.75 -9.49 -7.91
N LEU A 609 6.76 -9.77 -7.08
CA LEU A 609 6.58 -10.46 -5.80
C LEU A 609 5.71 -9.68 -4.82
N TYR A 610 5.61 -8.36 -4.96
CA TYR A 610 4.70 -7.53 -4.18
C TYR A 610 3.25 -7.56 -4.70
N LEU A 611 3.04 -7.36 -6.02
CA LEU A 611 1.71 -7.26 -6.61
C LEU A 611 0.97 -8.60 -6.64
N LEU A 612 1.70 -9.69 -6.88
CA LEU A 612 1.18 -11.06 -6.95
C LEU A 612 1.69 -11.93 -5.80
N ARG A 613 1.90 -11.33 -4.62
CA ARG A 613 2.48 -11.97 -3.43
C ARG A 613 1.77 -13.25 -2.98
N GLU A 614 0.49 -13.39 -3.30
CA GLU A 614 -0.28 -14.61 -3.06
C GLU A 614 0.17 -15.83 -3.88
N ARG A 615 0.96 -15.63 -4.94
CA ARG A 615 1.48 -16.70 -5.82
C ARG A 615 2.83 -17.26 -5.41
N TYR A 616 3.54 -16.57 -4.52
CA TYR A 616 4.92 -16.87 -4.18
C TYR A 616 5.07 -17.17 -2.69
N ASP A 617 5.95 -18.12 -2.37
CA ASP A 617 6.26 -18.41 -0.98
C ASP A 617 7.35 -17.46 -0.43
N ARG A 618 7.51 -17.49 0.90
CA ARG A 618 8.50 -16.65 1.59
C ARG A 618 9.94 -16.98 1.17
N ARG A 619 10.24 -18.22 0.78
CA ARG A 619 11.59 -18.63 0.35
C ARG A 619 11.93 -17.97 -0.98
N THR A 620 11.01 -18.00 -1.95
CA THR A 620 11.15 -17.29 -3.23
C THR A 620 11.38 -15.80 -2.99
N LEU A 621 10.60 -15.17 -2.11
CA LEU A 621 10.82 -13.76 -1.77
C LEU A 621 12.22 -13.52 -1.19
N GLN A 622 12.66 -14.36 -0.24
CA GLN A 622 13.97 -14.22 0.39
C GLN A 622 15.12 -14.32 -0.63
N VAL A 623 15.08 -15.33 -1.51
CA VAL A 623 16.12 -15.55 -2.53
C VAL A 623 16.20 -14.39 -3.52
N ASN A 624 15.07 -13.88 -3.98
CA ASN A 624 15.04 -12.75 -4.92
C ASN A 624 15.40 -11.43 -4.22
N TRP A 625 15.00 -11.22 -2.96
CA TRP A 625 15.43 -10.07 -2.17
C TRP A 625 16.95 -10.00 -2.07
N ASP A 626 17.58 -11.09 -1.61
CA ASP A 626 19.03 -11.14 -1.43
C ASP A 626 19.80 -10.94 -2.76
N TYR A 627 19.15 -11.21 -3.90
CA TYR A 627 19.71 -10.98 -5.23
C TYR A 627 19.51 -9.54 -5.73
N TYR A 628 18.28 -9.03 -5.71
CA TYR A 628 17.91 -7.77 -6.39
C TYR A 628 18.04 -6.52 -5.53
N ASP A 629 17.83 -6.60 -4.22
CA ASP A 629 17.93 -5.42 -3.35
C ASP A 629 19.33 -4.77 -3.41
N PRO A 630 20.45 -5.53 -3.32
CA PRO A 630 21.81 -4.95 -3.41
C PRO A 630 22.15 -4.37 -4.79
N ARG A 631 21.36 -4.69 -5.82
CA ARG A 631 21.54 -4.26 -7.22
C ARG A 631 20.68 -3.04 -7.57
N THR A 632 19.81 -2.62 -6.66
CA THR A 632 18.87 -1.52 -6.90
C THR A 632 19.50 -0.17 -6.55
N ASP A 633 19.41 0.80 -7.46
CA ASP A 633 19.81 2.20 -7.21
C ASP A 633 18.80 2.88 -6.25
N HIS A 634 18.92 2.59 -4.96
CA HIS A 634 18.08 3.17 -3.92
C HIS A 634 18.25 4.69 -3.83
N THR A 635 19.50 5.17 -3.91
CA THR A 635 19.92 6.58 -3.68
C THR A 635 19.33 7.55 -4.70
N HIS A 636 19.50 7.27 -5.98
CA HIS A 636 19.20 8.21 -7.07
C HIS A 636 18.40 7.57 -8.21
N GLY A 637 18.05 6.29 -8.11
CA GLY A 637 17.13 5.63 -9.04
C GLY A 637 15.72 6.22 -8.98
N SER A 638 14.70 5.39 -9.08
CA SER A 638 13.32 5.92 -9.03
C SER A 638 12.82 6.17 -7.62
N SER A 639 11.97 7.20 -7.46
CA SER A 639 11.24 7.40 -6.20
C SER A 639 10.23 6.28 -5.90
N LEU A 640 9.90 5.45 -6.88
CA LEU A 640 8.98 4.32 -6.75
C LEU A 640 9.58 3.15 -5.95
N GLY A 641 10.90 2.99 -5.97
CA GLY A 641 11.58 1.81 -5.43
C GLY A 641 11.51 1.66 -3.89
N PRO A 642 11.90 2.66 -3.09
CA PRO A 642 12.11 2.45 -1.66
C PRO A 642 10.86 2.05 -0.87
N CYS A 643 9.66 2.50 -1.25
CA CYS A 643 8.45 2.10 -0.56
C CYS A 643 8.11 0.60 -0.77
N ILE A 644 8.38 0.05 -1.95
CA ILE A 644 8.21 -1.39 -2.24
C ILE A 644 9.21 -2.20 -1.42
N HIS A 645 10.46 -1.76 -1.37
CA HIS A 645 11.49 -2.41 -0.57
C HIS A 645 11.15 -2.39 0.93
N ALA A 646 10.60 -1.28 1.45
CA ALA A 646 10.11 -1.22 2.82
C ALA A 646 9.01 -2.26 3.11
N ILE A 647 8.07 -2.47 2.19
CA ILE A 647 7.00 -3.45 2.35
C ILE A 647 7.57 -4.88 2.41
N LEU A 648 8.43 -5.23 1.46
CA LEU A 648 8.99 -6.58 1.35
C LEU A 648 9.98 -6.88 2.49
N ALA A 649 10.76 -5.89 2.94
CA ALA A 649 11.60 -6.03 4.13
C ALA A 649 10.75 -6.33 5.38
N CYS A 650 9.59 -5.67 5.56
CA CYS A 650 8.66 -6.02 6.63
C CYS A 650 8.16 -7.47 6.51
N GLU A 651 7.81 -7.90 5.31
CA GLU A 651 7.37 -9.27 5.03
C GLU A 651 8.46 -10.32 5.35
N LEU A 652 9.72 -9.98 5.10
CA LEU A 652 10.89 -10.76 5.48
C LEU A 652 11.26 -10.65 6.98
N GLY A 653 10.51 -9.90 7.77
CA GLY A 653 10.77 -9.73 9.21
C GLY A 653 11.98 -8.85 9.51
N ARG A 654 12.27 -7.87 8.65
CA ARG A 654 13.39 -6.93 8.75
C ARG A 654 12.90 -5.48 8.94
N PRO A 655 12.20 -5.15 10.04
CA PRO A 655 11.56 -3.84 10.21
C PRO A 655 12.54 -2.65 10.31
N ALA A 656 13.77 -2.88 10.77
CA ALA A 656 14.81 -1.84 10.81
C ALA A 656 15.27 -1.44 9.40
N GLU A 657 15.59 -2.41 8.55
CA GLU A 657 15.91 -2.20 7.12
C GLU A 657 14.73 -1.57 6.38
N ALA A 658 13.51 -2.05 6.66
CA ALA A 658 12.28 -1.45 6.12
C ALA A 658 12.13 0.03 6.48
N TYR A 659 12.49 0.42 7.72
CA TYR A 659 12.41 1.80 8.18
C TYR A 659 13.36 2.73 7.42
N GLU A 660 14.56 2.26 7.06
CA GLU A 660 15.51 3.05 6.27
C GLU A 660 14.96 3.37 4.87
N HIS A 661 14.47 2.36 4.15
CA HIS A 661 13.83 2.58 2.84
C HIS A 661 12.55 3.42 2.95
N PHE A 662 11.75 3.19 3.99
CA PHE A 662 10.54 3.98 4.25
C PHE A 662 10.86 5.47 4.45
N MET A 663 11.85 5.80 5.29
CA MET A 663 12.21 7.20 5.54
C MET A 663 12.80 7.86 4.30
N HIS A 664 13.52 7.11 3.47
CA HIS A 664 13.97 7.59 2.17
C HIS A 664 12.80 7.96 1.26
N ALA A 665 11.79 7.09 1.12
CA ALA A 665 10.57 7.42 0.37
C ALA A 665 9.81 8.61 0.96
N ALA A 666 9.62 8.62 2.29
CA ALA A 666 8.79 9.59 2.99
C ALA A 666 9.37 11.02 2.97
N LEU A 667 10.69 11.15 2.85
CA LEU A 667 11.40 12.42 2.87
C LEU A 667 11.80 12.93 1.48
N VAL A 668 11.47 12.20 0.41
CA VAL A 668 11.91 12.51 -0.96
C VAL A 668 11.69 13.99 -1.33
N ASP A 669 10.51 14.52 -1.04
CA ASP A 669 10.15 15.91 -1.32
C ASP A 669 10.49 16.87 -0.18
N LEU A 670 10.36 16.45 1.09
CA LEU A 670 10.62 17.33 2.24
C LEU A 670 12.10 17.72 2.36
N GLU A 671 12.99 16.77 2.07
CA GLU A 671 14.43 16.94 2.20
C GLU A 671 15.15 17.02 0.86
N ASP A 672 14.42 16.93 -0.26
CA ASP A 672 14.96 16.94 -1.62
C ASP A 672 16.06 15.88 -1.82
N VAL A 673 15.78 14.66 -1.34
CA VAL A 673 16.77 13.57 -1.24
C VAL A 673 17.33 13.19 -2.63
N ARG A 674 16.53 13.42 -3.69
CA ARG A 674 16.90 13.15 -5.09
C ARG A 674 17.36 14.39 -5.87
N GLY A 675 17.30 15.59 -5.28
CA GLY A 675 17.74 16.84 -5.92
C GLY A 675 16.84 17.37 -7.04
N ASN A 676 15.62 16.87 -7.17
CA ASN A 676 14.65 17.22 -8.21
C ASN A 676 13.24 17.54 -7.68
N ALA A 677 13.10 17.79 -6.37
CA ALA A 677 11.82 18.19 -5.79
C ALA A 677 11.32 19.54 -6.34
N CYS A 678 12.18 20.36 -6.95
CA CYS A 678 11.77 21.58 -7.66
C CYS A 678 10.76 21.32 -8.81
N ASP A 679 10.79 20.12 -9.40
CA ASP A 679 9.96 19.75 -10.54
C ASP A 679 8.52 19.41 -10.15
N GLY A 680 8.29 19.14 -8.86
CA GLY A 680 7.01 18.76 -8.28
C GLY A 680 7.10 17.54 -7.35
N ILE A 681 6.06 17.35 -6.55
CA ILE A 681 5.86 16.27 -5.58
C ILE A 681 5.81 14.91 -6.27
N HIS A 682 6.50 13.91 -5.72
CA HIS A 682 6.53 12.56 -6.28
C HIS A 682 5.27 11.75 -5.89
N ALA A 683 4.24 11.75 -6.74
CA ALA A 683 2.95 11.14 -6.44
C ALA A 683 3.05 9.64 -6.10
N ALA A 684 3.86 8.89 -6.84
CA ALA A 684 4.05 7.46 -6.59
C ALA A 684 4.75 7.19 -5.25
N SER A 685 5.77 7.97 -4.89
CA SER A 685 6.40 7.87 -3.57
C SER A 685 5.39 8.15 -2.45
N ALA A 686 4.60 9.22 -2.60
CA ALA A 686 3.59 9.60 -1.61
C ALA A 686 2.52 8.52 -1.41
N GLY A 687 2.08 7.86 -2.48
CA GLY A 687 1.15 6.73 -2.40
C GLY A 687 1.80 5.48 -1.81
N GLY A 688 3.04 5.21 -2.20
CA GLY A 688 3.85 4.12 -1.68
C GLY A 688 4.15 4.24 -0.18
N VAL A 689 4.34 5.44 0.35
CA VAL A 689 4.52 5.69 1.80
C VAL A 689 3.34 5.18 2.59
N TRP A 690 2.10 5.41 2.13
CA TRP A 690 0.91 4.84 2.79
C TRP A 690 0.89 3.31 2.70
N GLN A 691 1.23 2.75 1.53
CA GLN A 691 1.30 1.31 1.34
C GLN A 691 2.37 0.66 2.22
N ALA A 692 3.53 1.29 2.40
CA ALA A 692 4.59 0.84 3.31
C ALA A 692 4.10 0.78 4.77
N VAL A 693 3.32 1.76 5.20
CA VAL A 693 2.73 1.74 6.55
C VAL A 693 1.66 0.65 6.69
N VAL A 694 0.72 0.56 5.76
CA VAL A 694 -0.45 -0.32 5.90
C VAL A 694 -0.14 -1.77 5.51
N PHE A 695 0.50 -2.00 4.37
CA PHE A 695 0.80 -3.34 3.86
C PHE A 695 2.17 -3.88 4.29
N GLY A 696 3.10 -2.98 4.70
CA GLY A 696 4.40 -3.31 5.27
C GLY A 696 4.37 -3.38 6.80
N PHE A 697 4.50 -2.23 7.49
CA PHE A 697 4.66 -2.18 8.96
C PHE A 697 3.44 -2.70 9.73
N ALA A 698 2.21 -2.40 9.30
CA ALA A 698 1.02 -3.01 9.89
C ALA A 698 0.84 -4.47 9.44
N GLY A 699 1.51 -4.89 8.37
CA GLY A 699 1.39 -6.23 7.80
C GLY A 699 -0.04 -6.59 7.41
N LEU A 700 -0.84 -5.62 6.97
CA LEU A 700 -2.24 -5.86 6.63
C LEU A 700 -2.36 -6.84 5.46
N ARG A 701 -3.22 -7.84 5.62
CA ARG A 701 -3.58 -8.84 4.61
C ARG A 701 -5.09 -8.96 4.53
N LEU A 702 -5.61 -9.15 3.31
CA LEU A 702 -7.03 -9.39 3.09
C LEU A 702 -7.28 -10.90 3.16
N THR A 703 -8.15 -11.32 4.07
CA THR A 703 -8.54 -12.73 4.25
C THR A 703 -10.02 -12.93 3.89
N ALA A 704 -10.50 -14.17 3.88
CA ALA A 704 -11.91 -14.48 3.67
C ALA A 704 -12.82 -13.81 4.72
N ASP A 705 -12.32 -13.63 5.95
CA ASP A 705 -13.06 -13.03 7.07
C ASP A 705 -12.87 -11.50 7.16
N GLY A 706 -12.10 -10.90 6.25
CA GLY A 706 -11.81 -9.46 6.22
C GLY A 706 -10.33 -9.12 6.38
N PRO A 707 -9.99 -7.82 6.52
CA PRO A 707 -8.62 -7.35 6.70
C PRO A 707 -8.06 -7.74 8.07
N VAL A 708 -6.86 -8.32 8.10
CA VAL A 708 -6.15 -8.74 9.32
C VAL A 708 -4.74 -8.13 9.31
N ALA A 709 -4.28 -7.61 10.44
CA ALA A 709 -2.96 -6.99 10.59
C ALA A 709 -1.96 -7.92 11.29
N HIS A 710 -0.72 -7.96 10.79
CA HIS A 710 0.41 -8.69 11.38
C HIS A 710 1.57 -7.72 11.60
N PRO A 711 1.55 -6.91 12.67
CA PRO A 711 2.46 -5.78 12.83
C PRO A 711 3.93 -6.20 12.90
N ARG A 712 4.76 -5.42 12.20
CA ARG A 712 6.23 -5.47 12.15
C ARG A 712 6.77 -4.05 12.36
N LEU A 713 6.46 -3.46 13.51
CA LEU A 713 6.85 -2.08 13.81
C LEU A 713 8.36 -1.98 14.09
N PRO A 714 9.04 -0.90 13.67
CA PRO A 714 10.38 -0.58 14.16
C PRO A 714 10.37 -0.35 15.68
N ASP A 715 11.46 -0.68 16.37
CA ASP A 715 11.58 -0.63 17.84
C ASP A 715 11.21 0.73 18.48
N HIS A 716 11.33 1.84 17.73
CA HIS A 716 11.00 3.17 18.23
C HIS A 716 9.56 3.60 17.95
N TRP A 717 8.75 2.80 17.25
CA TRP A 717 7.32 3.05 17.03
C TRP A 717 6.48 2.34 18.10
N THR A 718 6.00 3.10 19.08
CA THR A 718 5.23 2.53 20.19
C THR A 718 3.78 2.22 19.83
N ARG A 719 3.25 2.88 18.79
CA ARG A 719 1.88 2.68 18.31
C ARG A 719 1.75 3.06 16.85
N LEU A 720 0.97 2.28 16.10
CA LEU A 720 0.49 2.59 14.76
C LEU A 720 -1.04 2.47 14.72
N ARG A 721 -1.74 3.56 14.42
CA ARG A 721 -3.20 3.58 14.28
C ARG A 721 -3.62 4.13 12.93
N PHE A 722 -4.57 3.47 12.28
CA PHE A 722 -5.14 3.92 11.01
C PHE A 722 -6.54 3.33 10.81
N ARG A 723 -7.23 3.82 9.77
CA ARG A 723 -8.53 3.30 9.34
C ARG A 723 -8.41 2.71 7.95
N PHE A 724 -9.21 1.69 7.68
CA PHE A 724 -9.17 0.95 6.43
C PHE A 724 -10.58 0.56 6.01
N GLN A 725 -10.93 0.79 4.75
CA GLN A 725 -12.22 0.43 4.19
C GLN A 725 -12.12 -0.81 3.30
N TYR A 726 -12.99 -1.78 3.54
CA TYR A 726 -13.13 -2.99 2.73
C TYR A 726 -14.59 -3.42 2.67
N ARG A 727 -15.09 -3.69 1.46
CA ARG A 727 -16.48 -4.09 1.17
C ARG A 727 -17.52 -3.16 1.82
N GLY A 728 -17.26 -1.85 1.73
CA GLY A 728 -18.11 -0.80 2.31
C GLY A 728 -18.03 -0.65 3.83
N GLN A 729 -17.26 -1.49 4.53
CA GLN A 729 -17.11 -1.46 5.99
C GLN A 729 -15.80 -0.80 6.41
N TRP A 730 -15.84 -0.06 7.52
CA TRP A 730 -14.66 0.55 8.14
C TRP A 730 -14.08 -0.37 9.21
N TYR A 731 -12.77 -0.54 9.17
CA TYR A 731 -11.95 -1.23 10.15
C TYR A 731 -11.01 -0.20 10.78
N ASP A 732 -10.97 -0.17 12.11
CA ASP A 732 -10.08 0.68 12.88
C ASP A 732 -8.95 -0.20 13.45
N PHE A 733 -7.71 0.06 13.06
CA PHE A 733 -6.53 -0.64 13.54
C PHE A 733 -5.81 0.23 14.56
N ASP A 734 -5.51 -0.34 15.72
CA ASP A 734 -4.74 0.28 16.80
C ASP A 734 -3.68 -0.71 17.25
N LEU A 735 -2.54 -0.67 16.59
CA LEU A 735 -1.44 -1.61 16.73
C LEU A 735 -0.43 -1.01 17.70
N GLN A 736 -0.05 -1.77 18.71
CA GLN A 736 0.99 -1.38 19.67
C GLN A 736 2.07 -2.45 19.65
N GLU A 737 3.29 -2.03 19.97
CA GLU A 737 4.35 -2.99 20.23
C GLU A 737 3.91 -3.89 21.38
N ARG A 738 3.71 -5.18 21.11
CA ARG A 738 3.58 -6.15 22.19
C ARG A 738 4.94 -6.17 22.88
N GLU A 739 5.01 -5.86 24.18
CA GLU A 739 6.21 -6.15 24.98
C GLU A 739 6.67 -7.57 24.63
N ALA A 740 7.87 -7.68 24.06
CA ALA A 740 8.52 -8.96 23.79
C ALA A 740 8.83 -9.62 25.15
N GLY A 741 7.81 -10.24 25.75
CA GLY A 741 7.81 -10.54 27.18
C GLY A 741 6.58 -11.31 27.69
N ARG A 742 6.27 -12.47 27.09
CA ARG A 742 5.48 -13.61 27.65
C ARG A 742 3.94 -13.50 27.72
N PRO A 743 3.20 -14.64 27.64
CA PRO A 743 3.61 -16.01 28.02
C PRO A 743 3.70 -17.00 26.85
N ILE A 744 4.89 -17.61 26.71
CA ILE A 744 4.94 -19.06 26.45
C ILE A 744 4.00 -19.69 27.50
N PRO A 745 3.09 -20.63 27.17
CA PRO A 745 2.41 -21.36 28.23
C PRO A 745 3.47 -21.85 29.23
N ASP A 746 3.25 -21.65 30.53
CA ASP A 746 4.20 -22.01 31.60
C ASP A 746 4.26 -23.55 31.71
N VAL A 747 4.72 -24.19 30.64
CA VAL A 747 4.81 -25.64 30.52
C VAL A 747 6.04 -26.07 31.28
N ARG A 748 5.79 -26.78 32.37
CA ARG A 748 6.81 -27.32 33.27
C ARG A 748 6.81 -28.85 33.29
N GLY A 749 5.85 -29.48 32.61
CA GLY A 749 5.80 -30.92 32.45
C GLY A 749 5.22 -31.38 31.10
N VAL A 750 5.70 -32.53 30.62
CA VAL A 750 5.15 -33.24 29.46
C VAL A 750 4.73 -34.64 29.88
N ILE A 751 3.51 -35.03 29.52
CA ILE A 751 2.92 -36.33 29.81
C ILE A 751 2.76 -37.08 28.49
N PHE A 752 3.48 -38.17 28.31
CA PHE A 752 3.38 -39.01 27.11
C PHE A 752 2.42 -40.17 27.36
N ASP A 753 1.55 -40.48 26.40
CA ASP A 753 1.05 -41.85 26.30
C ASP A 753 2.21 -42.81 25.97
N LEU A 754 2.02 -44.10 26.22
CA LEU A 754 3.03 -45.11 25.96
C LEU A 754 2.85 -45.75 24.57
N ASP A 755 1.66 -46.25 24.29
CA ASP A 755 1.36 -47.14 23.17
C ASP A 755 1.08 -46.30 21.92
N GLY A 756 1.97 -46.34 20.92
CA GLY A 756 1.85 -45.56 19.68
C GLY A 756 2.49 -44.16 19.75
N VAL A 757 2.94 -43.73 20.93
CA VAL A 757 3.69 -42.47 21.13
C VAL A 757 5.17 -42.73 21.41
N LEU A 758 5.49 -43.58 22.39
CA LEU A 758 6.87 -43.90 22.75
C LEU A 758 7.37 -45.19 22.09
N THR A 759 6.46 -46.15 21.90
CA THR A 759 6.75 -47.47 21.31
C THR A 759 5.50 -48.00 20.60
N ASP A 760 5.65 -48.79 19.54
CA ASP A 760 4.51 -49.44 18.86
C ASP A 760 4.07 -50.74 19.59
N THR A 761 3.80 -50.64 20.90
CA THR A 761 3.25 -51.77 21.67
C THR A 761 1.76 -51.99 21.40
N SER A 762 1.09 -51.07 20.66
CA SER A 762 -0.24 -51.24 20.09
C SER A 762 -0.34 -52.49 19.21
N GLU A 763 0.70 -52.80 18.42
CA GLU A 763 0.74 -54.00 17.60
C GLU A 763 0.71 -55.29 18.46
N PHE A 764 1.30 -55.27 19.66
CA PHE A 764 1.23 -56.43 20.58
C PHE A 764 -0.16 -56.60 21.18
N HIS A 765 -0.90 -55.52 21.39
CA HIS A 765 -2.31 -55.61 21.78
C HIS A 765 -3.15 -56.26 20.69
N TYR A 766 -2.95 -55.87 19.42
CA TYR A 766 -3.60 -56.50 18.28
C TYR A 766 -3.28 -57.99 18.19
N ARG A 767 -2.00 -58.38 18.22
CA ARG A 767 -1.58 -59.79 18.14
C ARG A 767 -2.12 -60.64 19.29
N ALA A 768 -2.19 -60.08 20.50
CA ALA A 768 -2.76 -60.79 21.65
C ALA A 768 -4.27 -61.00 21.50
N TRP A 769 -5.01 -60.02 20.95
CA TRP A 769 -6.43 -60.19 20.64
C TRP A 769 -6.67 -61.16 19.48
N GLN A 770 -5.87 -61.09 18.42
CA GLN A 770 -5.94 -62.00 17.27
C GLN A 770 -5.72 -63.45 17.72
N ARG A 771 -4.67 -63.71 18.51
CA ARG A 771 -4.39 -65.05 19.04
C ARG A 771 -5.55 -65.58 19.90
N LEU A 772 -6.10 -64.74 20.77
CA LEU A 772 -7.26 -65.13 21.58
C LEU A 772 -8.49 -65.44 20.70
N ALA A 773 -8.77 -64.58 19.71
CA ALA A 773 -9.91 -64.73 18.81
C ALA A 773 -9.79 -65.99 17.94
N ASP A 774 -8.59 -66.28 17.43
CA ASP A 774 -8.31 -67.49 16.64
C ASP A 774 -8.55 -68.76 17.46
N GLU A 775 -8.13 -68.77 18.73
CA GLU A 775 -8.36 -69.89 19.67
C GLU A 775 -9.83 -70.08 20.03
N GLU A 776 -10.59 -69.00 20.16
CA GLU A 776 -12.03 -69.03 20.48
C GLU A 776 -12.93 -69.19 19.24
N GLY A 777 -12.35 -69.14 18.04
CA GLY A 777 -13.06 -69.17 16.76
C GLY A 777 -13.91 -67.93 16.51
N LEU A 778 -13.42 -66.75 16.93
CA LEU A 778 -14.10 -65.46 16.79
C LEU A 778 -13.54 -64.67 15.59
N PRO A 779 -14.38 -64.01 14.78
CA PRO A 779 -13.91 -63.16 13.70
C PRO A 779 -13.25 -61.89 14.27
N PHE A 780 -11.94 -61.76 14.06
CA PHE A 780 -11.18 -60.58 14.46
C PHE A 780 -10.14 -60.23 13.38
N ASN A 781 -10.03 -58.94 13.05
CA ASN A 781 -9.08 -58.44 12.07
C ASN A 781 -8.63 -57.01 12.44
N ARG A 782 -7.70 -56.43 11.66
CA ARG A 782 -7.16 -55.09 11.93
C ARG A 782 -8.22 -53.98 11.93
N GLN A 783 -9.22 -54.07 11.05
CA GLN A 783 -10.31 -53.10 11.00
C GLN A 783 -11.15 -53.15 12.28
N THR A 784 -11.44 -54.35 12.79
CA THR A 784 -12.11 -54.51 14.09
C THR A 784 -11.24 -54.02 15.24
N ASN A 785 -9.93 -54.23 15.20
CA ASN A 785 -9.00 -53.79 16.25
C ASN A 785 -8.90 -52.25 16.35
N GLU A 786 -8.91 -51.54 15.22
CA GLU A 786 -8.91 -50.07 15.24
C GLU A 786 -10.13 -49.50 15.98
N ALA A 787 -11.31 -50.13 15.83
CA ALA A 787 -12.51 -49.75 16.58
C ALA A 787 -12.42 -50.04 18.10
N LEU A 788 -11.37 -50.74 18.56
CA LEU A 788 -11.12 -51.03 19.98
C LEU A 788 -10.03 -50.15 20.59
N ARG A 789 -9.39 -49.28 19.80
CA ARG A 789 -8.32 -48.40 20.27
C ARG A 789 -8.86 -47.45 21.35
N GLY A 790 -8.26 -47.47 22.53
CA GLY A 790 -8.72 -46.70 23.69
C GLY A 790 -9.88 -47.32 24.48
N ILE A 791 -10.49 -48.42 24.04
CA ILE A 791 -11.57 -49.09 24.78
C ILE A 791 -10.99 -50.00 25.89
N PRO A 792 -11.54 -49.98 27.12
CA PRO A 792 -11.15 -50.89 28.20
C PRO A 792 -11.21 -52.37 27.79
N ARG A 793 -10.22 -53.14 28.22
CA ARG A 793 -10.03 -54.56 27.84
C ARG A 793 -11.28 -55.43 27.96
N ARG A 794 -12.09 -55.24 29.01
CA ARG A 794 -13.32 -56.02 29.22
C ARG A 794 -14.36 -55.68 28.15
N GLU A 795 -14.54 -54.40 27.86
CA GLU A 795 -15.45 -53.92 26.83
C GLU A 795 -14.98 -54.32 25.44
N SER A 796 -13.67 -54.25 25.17
CA SER A 796 -13.07 -54.79 23.94
C SER A 796 -13.40 -56.27 23.76
N LEU A 797 -13.26 -57.09 24.82
CA LEU A 797 -13.62 -58.51 24.76
C LEU A 797 -15.12 -58.72 24.50
N LEU A 798 -16.00 -57.94 25.13
CA LEU A 798 -17.44 -58.02 24.91
C LEU A 798 -17.82 -57.65 23.47
N LEU A 799 -17.16 -56.65 22.89
CA LEU A 799 -17.34 -56.28 21.48
C LEU A 799 -16.86 -57.37 20.54
N ILE A 800 -15.72 -58.02 20.84
CA ILE A 800 -15.18 -59.16 20.07
C ILE A 800 -16.11 -60.38 20.18
N LEU A 801 -16.70 -60.63 21.35
CA LEU A 801 -17.66 -61.72 21.57
C LEU A 801 -19.01 -61.48 20.88
N GLY A 802 -19.40 -60.22 20.67
CA GLY A 802 -20.67 -59.84 20.05
C GLY A 802 -21.88 -60.43 20.80
N HIS A 803 -22.67 -61.26 20.12
CA HIS A 803 -23.84 -61.94 20.71
C HIS A 803 -23.53 -63.32 21.30
N ARG A 804 -22.26 -63.77 21.31
CA ARG A 804 -21.91 -65.09 21.83
C ARG A 804 -22.02 -65.10 23.36
N PRO A 805 -22.87 -65.96 23.96
CA PRO A 805 -23.01 -66.01 25.40
C PRO A 805 -21.75 -66.57 26.05
N ALA A 806 -21.21 -65.82 27.01
CA ALA A 806 -20.09 -66.24 27.86
C ALA A 806 -20.44 -65.96 29.33
N THR A 807 -20.11 -66.91 30.20
CA THR A 807 -20.22 -66.71 31.66
C THR A 807 -19.14 -65.76 32.16
N GLU A 808 -19.36 -65.10 33.31
CA GLU A 808 -18.37 -64.17 33.87
C GLU A 808 -17.02 -64.86 34.13
N ASN A 809 -17.01 -66.14 34.54
CA ASN A 809 -15.76 -66.90 34.69
C ASN A 809 -15.01 -67.08 33.36
N GLN A 810 -15.71 -67.28 32.25
CA GLN A 810 -15.09 -67.39 30.92
C GLN A 810 -14.54 -66.04 30.46
N ILE A 811 -15.27 -64.95 30.72
CA ILE A 811 -14.81 -63.58 30.40
C ILE A 811 -13.52 -63.26 31.17
N GLN A 812 -13.47 -63.58 32.47
CA GLN A 812 -12.27 -63.38 33.29
C GLN A 812 -11.09 -64.22 32.82
N GLU A 813 -11.33 -65.48 32.45
CA GLU A 813 -10.28 -66.36 31.91
C GLU A 813 -9.71 -65.83 30.59
N MET A 814 -10.56 -65.46 29.64
CA MET A 814 -10.16 -64.90 28.35
C MET A 814 -9.37 -63.59 28.51
N MET A 815 -9.79 -62.70 29.41
CA MET A 815 -9.03 -61.48 29.73
C MET A 815 -7.66 -61.78 30.33
N ALA A 816 -7.57 -62.76 31.24
CA ALA A 816 -6.32 -63.19 31.83
C ALA A 816 -5.40 -63.84 30.78
N ARG A 817 -5.96 -64.63 29.85
CA ARG A 817 -5.23 -65.30 28.77
C ARG A 817 -4.67 -64.30 27.76
N LYS A 818 -5.48 -63.34 27.31
CA LYS A 818 -5.01 -62.21 26.49
C LYS A 818 -3.86 -61.47 27.16
N ASN A 819 -3.95 -61.23 28.48
CA ASN A 819 -2.89 -60.56 29.22
C ASN A 819 -1.59 -61.37 29.24
N ARG A 820 -1.65 -62.71 29.36
CA ARG A 820 -0.45 -63.56 29.26
C ARG A 820 0.20 -63.47 27.88
N TYR A 821 -0.58 -63.49 26.79
CA TYR A 821 -0.04 -63.33 25.44
C TYR A 821 0.63 -61.97 25.24
N TYR A 822 0.02 -60.91 25.76
CA TYR A 822 0.63 -59.59 25.74
C TYR A 822 1.92 -59.55 26.57
N GLN A 823 1.94 -60.19 27.76
CA GLN A 823 3.14 -60.30 28.61
C GLN A 823 4.27 -61.06 27.90
N GLU A 824 3.97 -62.14 27.19
CA GLU A 824 4.93 -62.86 26.34
C GLU A 824 5.52 -61.94 25.25
N PHE A 825 4.70 -61.10 24.60
CA PHE A 825 5.20 -60.20 23.55
C PHE A 825 6.08 -59.06 24.09
N ILE A 826 5.74 -58.48 25.25
CA ILE A 826 6.56 -57.42 25.83
C ILE A 826 7.90 -57.91 26.39
N GLU A 827 8.09 -59.23 26.60
CA GLU A 827 9.41 -59.79 26.97
C GLU A 827 10.47 -59.51 25.90
N GLY A 828 10.07 -59.38 24.63
CA GLY A 828 10.95 -59.04 23.51
C GLY A 828 11.19 -57.54 23.31
N VAL A 829 10.64 -56.66 24.15
CA VAL A 829 10.89 -55.21 24.06
C VAL A 829 12.33 -54.90 24.45
N THR A 830 12.98 -54.10 23.62
CA THR A 830 14.35 -53.61 23.76
C THR A 830 14.37 -52.10 23.49
N PRO A 831 15.48 -51.39 23.79
CA PRO A 831 15.60 -49.96 23.47
C PRO A 831 15.38 -49.62 21.99
N ASP A 832 15.66 -50.55 21.07
CA ASP A 832 15.44 -50.37 19.62
C ASP A 832 13.95 -50.27 19.24
N ASN A 833 13.03 -50.52 20.18
CA ASN A 833 11.59 -50.37 19.97
C ASN A 833 11.06 -48.96 20.27
N LEU A 834 11.92 -48.02 20.67
CA LEU A 834 11.55 -46.61 20.74
C LEU A 834 11.21 -46.06 19.35
N LEU A 835 10.13 -45.29 19.27
CA LEU A 835 9.78 -44.60 18.02
C LEU A 835 10.79 -43.48 17.70
N PRO A 836 11.03 -43.17 16.42
CA PRO A 836 11.98 -42.13 16.02
C PRO A 836 11.71 -40.77 16.67
N GLY A 837 12.77 -40.10 17.16
CA GLY A 837 12.71 -38.77 17.79
C GLY A 837 12.34 -38.76 19.28
N VAL A 838 11.88 -39.89 19.84
CA VAL A 838 11.47 -39.99 21.25
C VAL A 838 12.67 -39.75 22.19
N LEU A 839 13.80 -40.40 21.93
CA LEU A 839 14.95 -40.34 22.83
C LEU A 839 15.56 -38.93 22.86
N GLU A 840 15.66 -38.29 21.70
CA GLU A 840 16.15 -36.92 21.54
C GLU A 840 15.27 -35.92 22.29
N LEU A 841 13.95 -36.02 22.12
CA LEU A 841 13.00 -35.13 22.79
C LEU A 841 13.03 -35.32 24.32
N LEU A 842 13.08 -36.55 24.82
CA LEU A 842 13.18 -36.82 26.26
C LEU A 842 14.48 -36.25 26.86
N GLN A 843 15.60 -36.36 26.15
CA GLN A 843 16.88 -35.78 26.57
C GLN A 843 16.83 -34.24 26.61
N GLU A 844 16.17 -33.61 25.65
CA GLU A 844 15.96 -32.16 25.62
C GLU A 844 15.09 -31.68 26.77
N LEU A 845 13.97 -32.36 27.03
CA LEU A 845 13.07 -32.03 28.14
C LEU A 845 13.84 -32.08 29.47
N ARG A 846 14.68 -33.10 29.66
CA ARG A 846 15.53 -33.22 30.84
C ARG A 846 16.56 -32.09 30.92
N ALA A 847 17.22 -31.75 29.81
CA ALA A 847 18.17 -30.64 29.76
C ALA A 847 17.50 -29.28 30.07
N ALA A 848 16.25 -29.11 29.64
CA ALA A 848 15.42 -27.94 29.89
C ALA A 848 14.76 -27.94 31.29
N ARG A 849 14.97 -28.98 32.11
CA ARG A 849 14.34 -29.17 33.43
C ARG A 849 12.81 -29.22 33.38
N VAL A 850 12.26 -29.69 32.27
CA VAL A 850 10.84 -29.99 32.11
C VAL A 850 10.62 -31.40 32.62
N LYS A 851 9.64 -31.59 33.52
CA LYS A 851 9.35 -32.90 34.08
C LYS A 851 8.66 -33.80 33.07
N VAL A 852 8.89 -35.10 33.14
CA VAL A 852 8.30 -36.09 32.22
C VAL A 852 7.47 -37.09 33.00
N ALA A 853 6.23 -37.32 32.55
CA ALA A 853 5.41 -38.42 33.03
C ALA A 853 4.91 -39.32 31.90
N ILE A 854 4.53 -40.53 32.27
CA ILE A 854 3.81 -41.47 31.40
C ILE A 854 2.38 -41.61 31.90
N GLY A 855 1.41 -41.50 31.00
CA GLY A 855 -0.01 -41.71 31.27
C GLY A 855 -0.59 -42.81 30.37
N SER A 856 -0.50 -44.07 30.80
CA SER A 856 -0.98 -45.22 30.04
C SER A 856 -2.10 -45.98 30.75
N ALA A 857 -3.11 -46.45 30.00
CA ALA A 857 -4.13 -47.35 30.53
C ALA A 857 -3.62 -48.78 30.78
N SER A 858 -2.40 -49.10 30.32
CA SER A 858 -1.80 -50.43 30.47
C SER A 858 -1.27 -50.63 31.89
N LYS A 859 -1.66 -51.73 32.52
CA LYS A 859 -1.10 -52.20 33.80
C LYS A 859 0.36 -52.67 33.71
N ASN A 860 0.93 -52.71 32.50
CA ASN A 860 2.30 -53.16 32.26
C ASN A 860 3.24 -51.99 31.88
N ALA A 861 2.80 -50.73 31.98
CA ALA A 861 3.55 -49.57 31.50
C ALA A 861 4.97 -49.50 32.09
N ARG A 862 5.11 -49.70 33.42
CA ARG A 862 6.43 -49.75 34.09
C ARG A 862 7.34 -50.82 33.50
N ALA A 863 6.83 -52.02 33.24
CA ALA A 863 7.61 -53.12 32.71
C ALA A 863 8.10 -52.88 31.26
N VAL A 864 7.35 -52.08 30.50
CA VAL A 864 7.73 -51.66 29.13
C VAL A 864 8.78 -50.55 29.20
N ILE A 865 8.57 -49.51 30.01
CA ILE A 865 9.53 -48.40 30.18
C ILE A 865 10.91 -48.88 30.63
N ASN A 866 10.96 -49.84 31.57
CA ASN A 866 12.22 -50.40 32.05
C ASN A 866 12.97 -51.16 30.95
N ARG A 867 12.24 -51.82 30.03
CA ARG A 867 12.83 -52.54 28.90
C ARG A 867 13.26 -51.64 27.74
N LEU A 868 12.54 -50.54 27.52
CA LEU A 868 12.92 -49.49 26.57
C LEU A 868 14.17 -48.71 27.01
N GLY A 869 14.59 -48.85 28.27
CA GLY A 869 15.80 -48.21 28.79
C GLY A 869 15.65 -46.71 29.06
N ILE A 870 14.42 -46.20 29.17
CA ILE A 870 14.13 -44.77 29.39
C ILE A 870 13.64 -44.45 30.81
N GLU A 871 13.69 -45.41 31.74
CA GLU A 871 13.23 -45.23 33.12
C GLU A 871 13.89 -44.02 33.81
N GLU A 872 15.17 -43.76 33.55
CA GLU A 872 15.88 -42.61 34.13
C GLU A 872 15.48 -41.25 33.53
N LEU A 873 14.76 -41.24 32.40
CA LEU A 873 14.27 -40.03 31.72
C LEU A 873 12.81 -39.70 32.09
N VAL A 874 12.18 -40.51 32.93
CA VAL A 874 10.77 -40.41 33.31
C VAL A 874 10.68 -40.17 34.81
N ASP A 875 10.06 -39.07 35.23
CA ASP A 875 9.89 -38.73 36.64
C ASP A 875 8.73 -39.51 37.29
N VAL A 876 7.63 -39.72 36.54
CA VAL A 876 6.39 -40.34 37.04
C VAL A 876 5.81 -41.30 36.00
N ILE A 877 5.24 -42.43 36.45
CA ILE A 877 4.43 -43.30 35.59
C ILE A 877 3.09 -43.52 36.28
N SER A 878 2.03 -43.03 35.65
CA SER A 878 0.64 -43.30 35.96
C SER A 878 0.14 -44.37 35.01
N ASP A 879 -0.16 -45.55 35.54
CA ASP A 879 -0.50 -46.73 34.76
C ASP A 879 -1.95 -47.18 35.01
N GLY A 880 -2.35 -48.33 34.42
CA GLY A 880 -3.70 -48.87 34.57
C GLY A 880 -4.11 -49.27 36.02
N HIS A 881 -3.24 -49.09 37.01
CA HIS A 881 -3.55 -49.21 38.44
C HIS A 881 -3.75 -47.87 39.15
N SER A 882 -3.39 -46.75 38.52
CA SER A 882 -3.36 -45.42 39.15
C SER A 882 -4.74 -44.79 39.32
N VAL A 883 -5.74 -45.18 38.53
CA VAL A 883 -7.07 -44.56 38.49
C VAL A 883 -8.18 -45.58 38.22
N GLU A 884 -9.39 -45.29 38.72
CA GLU A 884 -10.59 -46.12 38.51
C GLU A 884 -11.28 -45.81 37.17
N GLN A 885 -11.33 -44.54 36.75
CA GLN A 885 -11.85 -44.13 35.45
C GLN A 885 -10.71 -43.98 34.43
N HIS A 886 -10.87 -44.61 33.27
CA HIS A 886 -9.88 -44.59 32.19
C HIS A 886 -10.30 -43.61 31.07
N LYS A 887 -9.36 -43.27 30.18
CA LYS A 887 -9.60 -42.46 28.97
C LYS A 887 -10.92 -42.91 28.28
N PRO A 888 -11.84 -41.98 27.93
CA PRO A 888 -11.67 -40.54 27.79
C PRO A 888 -11.82 -39.71 29.09
N ALA A 889 -11.97 -40.35 30.27
CA ALA A 889 -11.96 -39.61 31.52
C ALA A 889 -10.55 -39.00 31.79
N PRO A 890 -10.47 -37.76 32.33
CA PRO A 890 -9.20 -37.04 32.51
C PRO A 890 -8.34 -37.56 33.67
N ASP A 891 -8.88 -38.44 34.51
CA ASP A 891 -8.33 -38.90 35.78
C ASP A 891 -6.87 -39.35 35.68
N LEU A 892 -6.52 -40.09 34.63
CA LEU A 892 -5.16 -40.62 34.44
C LEU A 892 -4.13 -39.50 34.26
N PHE A 893 -4.46 -38.47 33.47
CA PHE A 893 -3.57 -37.34 33.22
C PHE A 893 -3.54 -36.40 34.42
N LEU A 894 -4.68 -36.16 35.08
CA LEU A 894 -4.74 -35.40 36.32
C LEU A 894 -3.89 -36.04 37.42
N HIS A 895 -3.94 -37.38 37.56
CA HIS A 895 -3.08 -38.11 38.48
C HIS A 895 -1.59 -37.93 38.13
N ALA A 896 -1.23 -38.02 36.85
CA ALA A 896 0.16 -37.80 36.42
C ALA A 896 0.65 -36.38 36.75
N ALA A 897 -0.16 -35.35 36.50
CA ALA A 897 0.19 -33.96 36.85
C ALA A 897 0.33 -33.75 38.37
N ASP A 898 -0.56 -34.33 39.18
CA ASP A 898 -0.49 -34.28 40.64
C ASP A 898 0.80 -34.92 41.18
N GLN A 899 1.17 -36.11 40.66
CA GLN A 899 2.42 -36.78 41.02
C GLN A 899 3.66 -36.00 40.57
N LEU A 900 3.58 -35.27 39.45
CA LEU A 900 4.61 -34.32 39.04
C LEU A 900 4.65 -33.05 39.91
N GLY A 901 3.63 -32.80 40.73
CA GLY A 901 3.48 -31.57 41.50
C GLY A 901 3.26 -30.34 40.61
N LEU A 902 2.53 -30.50 39.51
CA LEU A 902 2.23 -29.45 38.52
C LEU A 902 0.72 -29.26 38.39
N ALA A 903 0.31 -28.02 38.11
CA ALA A 903 -1.07 -27.75 37.73
C ALA A 903 -1.35 -28.26 36.30
N PRO A 904 -2.59 -28.65 35.95
CA PRO A 904 -2.89 -29.16 34.61
C PRO A 904 -2.54 -28.20 33.47
N GLU A 905 -2.72 -26.89 33.66
CA GLU A 905 -2.42 -25.89 32.61
C GLU A 905 -0.91 -25.76 32.33
N GLN A 906 -0.07 -26.32 33.20
CA GLN A 906 1.39 -26.36 33.09
C GLN A 906 1.90 -27.64 32.43
N CYS A 907 0.98 -28.51 32.00
CA CYS A 907 1.29 -29.79 31.40
C CYS A 907 0.90 -29.81 29.91
N VAL A 908 1.73 -30.48 29.11
CA VAL A 908 1.39 -30.85 27.73
C VAL A 908 1.22 -32.37 27.67
N VAL A 909 0.13 -32.85 27.09
CA VAL A 909 -0.10 -34.27 26.82
C VAL A 909 0.24 -34.57 25.37
N VAL A 910 1.03 -35.61 25.11
CA VAL A 910 1.32 -36.14 23.76
C VAL A 910 0.61 -37.47 23.60
N GLU A 911 -0.28 -37.57 22.60
CA GLU A 911 -1.17 -38.72 22.44
C GLU A 911 -1.50 -39.05 20.96
N ASP A 912 -1.69 -40.33 20.64
CA ASP A 912 -2.00 -40.84 19.31
C ASP A 912 -3.46 -41.30 19.10
N ALA A 913 -4.28 -41.34 20.15
CA ALA A 913 -5.67 -41.81 20.12
C ALA A 913 -6.70 -40.71 20.46
N GLU A 914 -7.86 -40.75 19.78
CA GLU A 914 -8.97 -39.79 19.98
C GLU A 914 -9.41 -39.70 21.45
N ALA A 915 -9.68 -40.84 22.10
CA ALA A 915 -10.08 -40.89 23.50
C ALA A 915 -9.04 -40.28 24.45
N GLY A 916 -7.75 -40.36 24.12
CA GLY A 916 -6.72 -39.74 24.95
C GLY A 916 -6.58 -38.25 24.69
N VAL A 917 -6.77 -37.78 23.45
CA VAL A 917 -6.88 -36.35 23.14
C VAL A 917 -8.06 -35.72 23.89
N GLU A 918 -9.22 -36.39 23.89
CA GLU A 918 -10.40 -35.97 24.66
C GLU A 918 -10.09 -35.89 26.17
N ALA A 919 -9.45 -36.90 26.74
CA ALA A 919 -9.07 -36.92 28.15
C ALA A 919 -8.10 -35.77 28.50
N ALA A 920 -7.14 -35.46 27.64
CA ALA A 920 -6.19 -34.36 27.85
C ALA A 920 -6.87 -33.00 27.83
N LEU A 921 -7.79 -32.78 26.88
CA LEU A 921 -8.57 -31.55 26.78
C LEU A 921 -9.53 -31.40 27.97
N ALA A 922 -10.18 -32.49 28.38
CA ALA A 922 -11.05 -32.52 29.56
C ALA A 922 -10.27 -32.24 30.86
N ALA A 923 -8.99 -32.58 30.91
CA ALA A 923 -8.10 -32.28 32.03
C ALA A 923 -7.63 -30.80 32.07
N GLY A 924 -7.95 -29.99 31.04
CA GLY A 924 -7.50 -28.60 30.94
C GLY A 924 -6.03 -28.44 30.56
N MET A 925 -5.43 -29.47 29.94
CA MET A 925 -4.01 -29.48 29.56
C MET A 925 -3.81 -29.05 28.10
N TRP A 926 -2.59 -28.64 27.76
CA TRP A 926 -2.18 -28.52 26.36
C TRP A 926 -2.07 -29.91 25.73
N THR A 927 -2.36 -30.04 24.44
CA THR A 927 -2.50 -31.37 23.81
C THR A 927 -1.84 -31.40 22.45
N VAL A 928 -0.95 -32.37 22.25
CA VAL A 928 -0.26 -32.66 21.00
C VAL A 928 -0.75 -34.02 20.50
N GLY A 929 -1.42 -34.03 19.36
CA GLY A 929 -1.95 -35.23 18.72
C GLY A 929 -0.97 -35.80 17.69
N LEU A 930 -0.69 -37.11 17.74
CA LEU A 930 0.17 -37.81 16.78
C LEU A 930 -0.65 -38.66 15.78
N GLY A 931 -0.43 -38.41 14.48
CA GLY A 931 -1.05 -39.15 13.38
C GLY A 931 -2.09 -38.34 12.58
N PRO A 932 -3.01 -39.02 11.86
CA PRO A 932 -3.92 -38.38 10.93
C PRO A 932 -4.90 -37.41 11.62
N ALA A 933 -5.16 -36.26 10.99
CA ALA A 933 -6.00 -35.21 11.54
C ALA A 933 -7.45 -35.65 11.81
N GLU A 934 -7.95 -36.65 11.07
CA GLU A 934 -9.26 -37.26 11.30
C GLU A 934 -9.38 -37.93 12.66
N ARG A 935 -8.25 -38.36 13.26
CA ARG A 935 -8.19 -39.08 14.54
C ARG A 935 -7.84 -38.18 15.72
N VAL A 936 -6.92 -37.25 15.52
CA VAL A 936 -6.35 -36.42 16.61
C VAL A 936 -6.56 -34.92 16.40
N GLY A 937 -7.39 -34.51 15.43
CA GLY A 937 -7.61 -33.12 15.02
C GLY A 937 -8.19 -32.21 16.10
N ALA A 938 -8.72 -32.76 17.19
CA ALA A 938 -9.15 -31.99 18.36
C ALA A 938 -7.97 -31.44 19.19
N ALA A 939 -6.76 -31.98 19.02
CA ALA A 939 -5.57 -31.52 19.74
C ALA A 939 -5.18 -30.08 19.38
N HIS A 940 -4.47 -29.40 20.28
CA HIS A 940 -3.99 -28.04 20.07
C HIS A 940 -2.95 -27.99 18.93
N VAL A 941 -2.06 -28.98 18.88
CA VAL A 941 -1.06 -29.16 17.83
C VAL A 941 -1.19 -30.58 17.31
N VAL A 942 -1.16 -30.77 15.99
CA VAL A 942 -1.18 -32.09 15.35
C VAL A 942 0.13 -32.30 14.59
N LEU A 943 0.78 -33.43 14.83
CA LEU A 943 2.05 -33.81 14.20
C LEU A 943 1.93 -35.22 13.61
N PRO A 944 2.65 -35.54 12.52
CA PRO A 944 2.63 -36.89 11.96
C PRO A 944 3.36 -37.91 12.86
N SER A 945 4.43 -37.51 13.53
CA SER A 945 5.22 -38.30 14.48
C SER A 945 6.10 -37.36 15.35
N LEU A 946 6.92 -37.93 16.24
CA LEU A 946 7.95 -37.19 16.99
C LEU A 946 9.30 -37.09 16.25
N GLU A 947 9.41 -37.64 15.04
CA GLU A 947 10.64 -37.61 14.26
C GLU A 947 11.02 -36.17 13.89
N GLY A 948 12.22 -35.74 14.28
CA GLY A 948 12.72 -34.38 14.02
C GLY A 948 12.07 -33.28 14.88
N VAL A 949 11.19 -33.62 15.82
CA VAL A 949 10.53 -32.63 16.70
C VAL A 949 11.47 -32.21 17.83
N ARG A 950 11.76 -30.92 17.95
CA ARG A 950 12.53 -30.34 19.06
C ARG A 950 11.61 -29.73 20.12
N TRP A 951 12.07 -29.65 21.37
CA TRP A 951 11.30 -29.02 22.45
C TRP A 951 10.95 -27.55 22.15
N ALA A 952 11.89 -26.80 21.58
CA ALA A 952 11.68 -25.40 21.21
C ALA A 952 10.57 -25.23 20.16
N ASP A 953 10.51 -26.13 19.17
CA ASP A 953 9.49 -26.11 18.11
C ASP A 953 8.10 -26.40 18.68
N LEU A 954 8.02 -27.31 19.66
CA LEU A 954 6.77 -27.62 20.35
C LEU A 954 6.26 -26.39 21.14
N CYS A 955 7.14 -25.70 21.86
CA CYS A 955 6.78 -24.47 22.58
C CYS A 955 6.30 -23.37 21.63
N ALA A 956 6.96 -23.19 20.49
CA ALA A 956 6.58 -22.20 19.49
C ALA A 956 5.17 -22.49 18.94
N ARG A 957 4.89 -23.74 18.54
CA ARG A 957 3.58 -24.14 18.04
C ARG A 957 2.47 -24.00 19.08
N LEU A 958 2.75 -24.32 20.35
CA LEU A 958 1.79 -24.13 21.44
C LEU A 958 1.51 -22.63 21.71
N ALA A 959 2.53 -21.78 21.59
CA ALA A 959 2.36 -20.33 21.72
C ALA A 959 1.48 -19.76 20.59
N GLU A 960 1.70 -20.18 19.34
CA GLU A 960 0.86 -19.78 18.19
C GLU A 960 -0.62 -20.15 18.39
N VAL A 961 -0.90 -21.31 19.00
CA VAL A 961 -2.27 -21.74 19.28
C VAL A 961 -2.89 -20.93 20.42
N ALA A 962 -2.12 -20.56 21.45
CA ALA A 962 -2.57 -19.70 22.54
C ALA A 962 -3.01 -18.32 22.04
N GLU A 963 -2.28 -17.75 21.08
CA GLU A 963 -2.59 -16.44 20.47
C GLU A 963 -3.91 -16.43 19.71
N ARG A 964 -4.34 -17.57 19.15
CA ARG A 964 -5.63 -17.68 18.46
C ARG A 964 -6.83 -17.79 19.41
N LYS A 965 -6.63 -18.18 20.67
CA LYS A 965 -7.71 -18.43 21.65
C LYS A 965 -8.09 -17.21 22.50
N ASN A 966 -7.21 -16.22 22.63
CA ASN A 966 -7.48 -14.97 23.37
C ASN A 966 -7.28 -13.75 22.44
N PRO A 967 -8.34 -13.30 21.74
CA PRO A 967 -8.29 -12.13 20.85
C PRO A 967 -8.04 -10.80 21.57
#